data_AF-A0A9E2VIC8-F1
#
_entry.id   AF-A0A9E2VIC8-F1
#
_cell.length_a   1.000
_cell.length_b   1.000
_cell.length_c   1.000
_cell.angle_alpha   90.00
_cell.angle_beta   90.00
_cell.angle_gamma   90.00
#
_symmetry.space_group_name_H-M   'P 1'
#
loop_
_entity.id
_entity.type
_entity.pdbx_description
1 polymer ?
#
loop_
_entity_poly.entity_id
_entity_poly.type
_entity_poly.pdbx_seq_one_letter_code
_entity_poly.pdbx_strand_id
1 'polypeptide(L)'
;MRQLRREWFRRPRQWFGLAAGIVAMTNFQPGTRADGCFVAPRWVWDKARDINEPSQKAIILYDAGREDLILQVKYEGPAAEFGWLIPVPGQPVVEKASMGAFYELSQLTQRRFGGGTTLQTLTSGISRGPYRPPPPVKVIEEKTVGAYDIAVLSTENADALNQWLQTNEFKFPPDHTDVLDYYVRRHWCFVAVRVHLDKSGRALGPRSRGSATRPTVKPSVARKLRTGELHPLRLSFDSAQCVYPLKISGVNGKPSEVQIYVLAGEPMSTRLMTTEGYSRFELLRNGANADWGKPLPEFMRVSAATLPKARADLPRLQERNWFLTKQVRVFLPETMQDLVFVSLLPELIAELGGANGNPRFLAQLGPAAVPGLTRTLQSTNPVARLQAAAALSYLHQIPPLPPLLELLQNHDAGIRWEAIKLLGQTNDRRLLDPAIKLLNDPDPRVRHGASAILGTLEDPRAVKPLLARLKTADAFLGIIYLSAQWGSLEDLAIAEPAWIIGSLGAINQPAAWQALFSLLGDPQQPVRAMARRALLRAKDPWVTGQFISLLNDTNPVVRLEAATAWAELRDRRAVDPLCALLSAADDRTRVAAAIALGKQGDSRAVSALIGALHDGNPEAQDAAQGALRAITGTNLGADPAAWEKWQAQRGGTAPKR
;
A
#
# COMPACT_ATOMS: atom_id res chain seq x y z
N MET A 1 4.18 52.71 3.70
CA MET A 1 5.12 53.02 2.59
C MET A 1 6.50 53.35 3.17
N ARG A 2 7.54 53.43 2.32
CA ARG A 2 8.79 54.24 2.43
C ARG A 2 8.97 55.01 3.77
N GLN A 3 10.06 54.94 4.54
CA GLN A 3 11.42 54.35 4.42
C GLN A 3 11.67 53.43 5.66
N LEU A 4 12.63 52.49 5.74
CA LEU A 4 14.07 52.57 5.45
C LEU A 4 14.61 51.23 4.91
N ARG A 5 15.29 51.29 3.74
CA ARG A 5 16.19 50.25 3.23
C ARG A 5 17.46 50.95 2.74
N ARG A 6 18.63 50.64 3.31
CA ARG A 6 20.00 50.71 2.73
C ARG A 6 21.04 50.37 3.81
N GLU A 7 22.32 50.36 3.42
CA GLU A 7 23.52 50.34 4.30
C GLU A 7 23.82 49.08 5.11
N TRP A 8 24.07 47.94 4.42
CA TRP A 8 24.91 46.85 4.96
C TRP A 8 25.77 46.19 3.86
N PHE A 9 26.45 47.01 3.03
CA PHE A 9 27.34 46.51 1.98
C PHE A 9 28.45 47.51 1.61
N ARG A 10 29.65 47.38 2.22
CA ARG A 10 30.98 47.69 1.60
C ARG A 10 32.19 47.40 2.51
N ARG A 11 32.74 46.16 2.39
CA ARG A 11 34.19 45.85 2.21
C ARG A 11 35.18 46.21 3.37
N PRO A 12 36.45 45.73 3.40
CA PRO A 12 37.26 45.15 2.32
C PRO A 12 37.77 43.70 2.53
N ARG A 13 38.57 43.25 1.55
CA ARG A 13 39.29 41.97 1.52
C ARG A 13 40.62 42.08 2.26
N GLN A 14 41.07 41.00 2.90
CA GLN A 14 42.49 40.62 2.91
C GLN A 14 42.61 39.13 2.58
N TRP A 15 43.78 38.72 2.08
CA TRP A 15 44.08 37.36 1.64
C TRP A 15 44.97 36.68 2.68
N PHE A 16 44.66 35.42 3.00
CA PHE A 16 45.68 34.39 3.18
C PHE A 16 45.11 33.08 2.62
N GLY A 17 45.95 32.31 1.94
CA GLY A 17 45.55 31.03 1.38
C GLY A 17 46.71 30.04 1.46
N LEU A 18 46.39 28.81 1.86
CA LEU A 18 47.14 27.61 1.55
C LEU A 18 46.15 26.43 1.59
N ALA A 19 46.37 25.44 0.72
CA ALA A 19 45.37 24.44 0.39
C ALA A 19 45.75 23.04 0.88
N ALA A 20 44.74 22.27 1.30
CA ALA A 20 44.75 20.81 1.27
C ALA A 20 43.32 20.25 1.42
N GLY A 21 43.03 19.10 0.80
CA GLY A 21 42.13 18.13 1.42
C GLY A 21 40.62 18.14 1.12
N ILE A 22 40.10 18.84 0.11
CA ILE A 22 38.74 18.50 -0.39
C ILE A 22 38.81 17.17 -1.15
N VAL A 23 38.55 16.07 -0.45
CA VAL A 23 38.26 14.77 -1.08
C VAL A 23 36.87 14.86 -1.72
N ALA A 24 36.82 15.36 -2.95
CA ALA A 24 35.65 15.23 -3.79
C ALA A 24 35.46 13.74 -4.10
N MET A 25 34.55 13.07 -3.39
CA MET A 25 34.15 11.69 -3.71
C MET A 25 33.40 11.67 -5.05
N THR A 26 34.16 11.54 -6.13
CA THR A 26 33.66 11.35 -7.48
C THR A 26 33.00 9.98 -7.58
N ASN A 27 31.71 9.89 -7.23
CA ASN A 27 30.86 8.73 -7.47
C ASN A 27 30.55 8.57 -8.96
N PHE A 28 31.60 8.36 -9.76
CA PHE A 28 31.51 7.74 -11.06
C PHE A 28 31.15 6.26 -10.86
N GLN A 29 29.95 5.86 -11.28
CA GLN A 29 29.60 4.45 -11.46
C GLN A 29 29.31 4.20 -12.95
N PRO A 30 30.18 3.49 -13.68
CA PRO A 30 29.87 2.98 -15.01
C PRO A 30 29.01 1.70 -14.89
N GLY A 31 28.06 1.52 -15.80
CA GLY A 31 27.12 0.39 -15.73
C GLY A 31 25.93 0.50 -16.68
N THR A 32 26.17 0.90 -17.93
CA THR A 32 25.15 1.01 -19.00
C THR A 32 24.61 -0.41 -19.43
N ARG A 33 23.63 -0.57 -20.34
CA ARG A 33 23.04 -1.87 -20.81
C ARG A 33 22.70 -1.87 -22.31
N ALA A 34 21.84 -2.72 -22.92
CA ALA A 34 21.82 -2.99 -24.38
C ALA A 34 20.68 -2.40 -25.29
N ASP A 35 21.05 -2.11 -26.55
CA ASP A 35 20.33 -1.67 -27.78
C ASP A 35 21.34 -1.83 -28.96
N GLY A 36 21.05 -1.66 -30.25
CA GLY A 36 22.11 -1.80 -31.27
C GLY A 36 21.92 -1.11 -32.60
N CYS A 37 23.02 -0.63 -33.19
CA CYS A 37 23.02 0.04 -34.50
C CYS A 37 23.09 -0.94 -35.67
N PHE A 38 22.74 -0.45 -36.87
CA PHE A 38 22.84 -1.22 -38.10
C PHE A 38 24.17 -0.96 -38.83
N VAL A 39 24.77 -2.02 -39.37
CA VAL A 39 26.05 -1.99 -40.08
C VAL A 39 25.95 -2.74 -41.41
N ALA A 40 26.57 -2.19 -42.45
CA ALA A 40 26.40 -2.64 -43.84
C ALA A 40 27.68 -3.30 -44.39
N PRO A 41 27.61 -4.21 -45.39
CA PRO A 41 28.78 -4.91 -45.91
C PRO A 41 29.56 -4.15 -47.01
N ARG A 42 29.09 -3.00 -47.50
CA ARG A 42 29.66 -2.33 -48.69
C ARG A 42 29.86 -0.83 -48.55
N TRP A 43 31.01 -0.37 -49.05
CA TRP A 43 31.41 1.04 -49.15
C TRP A 43 30.85 1.70 -50.42
N VAL A 44 29.52 1.90 -50.49
CA VAL A 44 28.91 2.75 -51.52
C VAL A 44 27.77 3.53 -50.88
N TRP A 45 27.95 4.85 -50.74
CA TRP A 45 26.89 5.74 -50.28
C TRP A 45 25.87 5.94 -51.41
N ASP A 46 24.72 5.28 -51.30
CA ASP A 46 23.62 5.36 -52.26
C ASP A 46 22.32 5.62 -51.50
N LYS A 47 21.78 6.83 -51.69
CA LYS A 47 20.57 7.36 -51.02
C LYS A 47 19.31 6.52 -51.26
N ALA A 48 19.34 5.54 -52.17
CA ALA A 48 18.26 4.57 -52.38
C ALA A 48 18.46 3.22 -51.65
N ARG A 49 19.60 2.99 -50.99
CA ARG A 49 20.00 1.70 -50.38
C ARG A 49 20.22 1.72 -48.87
N ASP A 50 20.21 2.88 -48.23
CA ASP A 50 20.35 3.01 -46.77
C ASP A 50 19.51 1.97 -46.02
N ILE A 51 20.08 1.39 -44.97
CA ILE A 51 19.33 0.71 -43.92
C ILE A 51 19.01 1.76 -42.85
N ASN A 52 17.74 1.87 -42.50
CA ASN A 52 17.21 2.81 -41.50
C ASN A 52 16.56 2.04 -40.34
N GLU A 53 16.60 2.64 -39.15
CA GLU A 53 16.05 2.11 -37.90
C GLU A 53 14.93 3.04 -37.39
N PRO A 54 13.75 3.05 -38.04
CA PRO A 54 12.68 4.00 -37.71
C PRO A 54 12.10 3.83 -36.31
N SER A 55 12.13 2.61 -35.75
CA SER A 55 11.63 2.37 -34.40
C SER A 55 12.20 1.14 -33.71
N GLN A 56 12.39 1.29 -32.40
CA GLN A 56 12.88 0.31 -31.45
C GLN A 56 11.82 0.05 -30.39
N LYS A 57 11.66 -1.22 -29.99
CA LYS A 57 10.88 -1.61 -28.82
C LYS A 57 11.73 -2.48 -27.91
N ALA A 58 11.77 -2.13 -26.63
CA ALA A 58 12.53 -2.86 -25.61
C ALA A 58 11.64 -3.28 -24.44
N ILE A 59 11.94 -4.44 -23.84
CA ILE A 59 11.45 -4.84 -22.52
C ILE A 59 12.67 -5.17 -21.67
N ILE A 60 12.86 -4.43 -20.59
CA ILE A 60 13.88 -4.66 -19.58
C ILE A 60 13.21 -5.28 -18.37
N LEU A 61 13.75 -6.40 -17.86
CA LEU A 61 13.43 -6.91 -16.53
C LEU A 61 14.70 -6.88 -15.67
N TYR A 62 14.76 -5.92 -14.73
CA TYR A 62 15.92 -5.67 -13.88
C TYR A 62 15.62 -5.89 -12.40
N ASP A 63 16.46 -6.68 -11.74
CA ASP A 63 16.50 -6.80 -10.28
C ASP A 63 17.82 -7.43 -9.82
N ALA A 64 18.28 -7.05 -8.63
CA ALA A 64 19.42 -7.65 -7.92
C ALA A 64 20.72 -7.74 -8.76
N GLY A 65 21.00 -6.72 -9.58
CA GLY A 65 22.21 -6.68 -10.43
C GLY A 65 22.12 -7.49 -11.73
N ARG A 66 20.98 -8.14 -12.01
CA ARG A 66 20.78 -8.94 -13.23
C ARG A 66 19.64 -8.40 -14.08
N GLU A 67 19.81 -8.44 -15.40
CA GLU A 67 18.80 -8.03 -16.37
C GLU A 67 18.50 -9.09 -17.42
N ASP A 68 17.22 -9.22 -17.75
CA ASP A 68 16.75 -9.83 -19.00
C ASP A 68 16.22 -8.71 -19.90
N LEU A 69 16.95 -8.41 -20.98
CA LEU A 69 16.56 -7.43 -21.98
C LEU A 69 16.00 -8.18 -23.21
N ILE A 70 14.81 -7.80 -23.67
CA ILE A 70 14.25 -8.22 -24.95
C ILE A 70 14.24 -7.03 -25.90
N LEU A 71 14.97 -7.12 -27.02
CA LEU A 71 15.00 -6.11 -28.08
C LEU A 71 14.17 -6.57 -29.27
N GLN A 72 13.35 -5.65 -29.81
CA GLN A 72 12.64 -5.79 -31.07
C GLN A 72 12.83 -4.52 -31.89
N VAL A 73 13.45 -4.65 -33.06
CA VAL A 73 13.74 -3.51 -33.92
C VAL A 73 13.01 -3.64 -35.26
N LYS A 74 12.49 -2.52 -35.78
CA LYS A 74 12.00 -2.39 -37.14
C LYS A 74 13.13 -1.84 -38.03
N TYR A 75 13.37 -2.47 -39.17
CA TYR A 75 14.33 -1.99 -40.17
C TYR A 75 13.61 -1.55 -41.46
N GLU A 76 14.28 -0.66 -42.20
CA GLU A 76 13.88 -0.26 -43.55
C GLU A 76 15.12 -0.19 -44.44
N GLY A 77 15.32 -1.17 -45.32
CA GLY A 77 16.53 -1.30 -46.14
C GLY A 77 16.64 -2.67 -46.85
N PRO A 78 17.76 -2.97 -47.53
CA PRO A 78 17.98 -4.24 -48.22
C PRO A 78 18.23 -5.41 -47.23
N ALA A 79 17.18 -6.17 -46.89
CA ALA A 79 17.19 -7.22 -45.87
C ALA A 79 18.17 -8.40 -46.06
N ALA A 80 18.93 -8.44 -47.16
CA ALA A 80 19.93 -9.49 -47.45
C ALA A 80 21.38 -9.04 -47.15
N GLU A 81 21.59 -7.82 -46.66
CA GLU A 81 22.90 -7.21 -46.43
C GLU A 81 22.95 -6.52 -45.04
N PHE A 82 22.51 -7.23 -44.00
CA PHE A 82 22.24 -6.67 -42.67
C PHE A 82 23.09 -7.30 -41.55
N GLY A 83 23.73 -6.43 -40.76
CA GLY A 83 24.27 -6.75 -39.44
C GLY A 83 23.80 -5.75 -38.38
N TRP A 84 23.68 -6.21 -37.13
CA TRP A 84 23.20 -5.45 -35.97
C TRP A 84 24.18 -5.62 -34.81
N LEU A 85 24.66 -4.52 -34.24
CA LEU A 85 25.73 -4.52 -33.23
C LEU A 85 25.20 -3.98 -31.90
N ILE A 86 25.05 -4.86 -30.91
CA ILE A 86 24.38 -4.58 -29.63
C ILE A 86 25.41 -4.59 -28.49
N PRO A 87 25.75 -3.48 -27.83
CA PRO A 87 26.80 -3.44 -26.82
C PRO A 87 26.17 -3.69 -25.42
N VAL A 88 26.80 -4.52 -24.58
CA VAL A 88 26.36 -4.90 -23.22
C VAL A 88 27.52 -4.78 -22.21
N PRO A 89 27.27 -4.50 -20.93
CA PRO A 89 28.29 -4.40 -19.88
C PRO A 89 28.80 -5.75 -19.36
N GLY A 90 28.08 -6.83 -19.63
CA GLY A 90 28.31 -8.15 -19.04
C GLY A 90 28.01 -9.23 -20.08
N GLN A 91 28.65 -10.38 -19.92
CA GLN A 91 28.57 -11.47 -20.89
C GLN A 91 27.12 -12.00 -21.02
N PRO A 92 26.48 -11.91 -22.21
CA PRO A 92 25.07 -12.23 -22.36
C PRO A 92 24.83 -13.68 -22.75
N VAL A 93 23.86 -14.31 -22.10
CA VAL A 93 23.18 -15.49 -22.63
C VAL A 93 22.13 -15.00 -23.65
N VAL A 94 22.27 -15.44 -24.90
CA VAL A 94 21.40 -15.02 -26.01
C VAL A 94 20.38 -16.10 -26.37
N GLU A 95 19.10 -15.73 -26.41
CA GLU A 95 17.95 -16.59 -26.70
C GLU A 95 16.93 -15.90 -27.61
N LYS A 96 16.00 -16.69 -28.18
CA LYS A 96 14.88 -16.16 -28.97
C LYS A 96 13.73 -15.78 -28.04
N ALA A 97 13.14 -14.61 -28.24
CA ALA A 97 11.91 -14.17 -27.59
C ALA A 97 10.76 -14.00 -28.60
N SER A 98 9.54 -13.84 -28.08
CA SER A 98 8.30 -13.69 -28.84
C SER A 98 7.80 -12.24 -28.89
N MET A 99 6.98 -11.92 -29.89
CA MET A 99 6.20 -10.67 -29.92
C MET A 99 5.08 -10.64 -28.87
N GLY A 100 4.79 -11.77 -28.21
CA GLY A 100 3.68 -11.92 -27.27
C GLY A 100 3.77 -10.97 -26.09
N ALA A 101 4.98 -10.81 -25.53
CA ALA A 101 5.26 -9.87 -24.44
C ALA A 101 4.98 -8.41 -24.84
N PHE A 102 5.44 -7.97 -26.02
CA PHE A 102 5.23 -6.61 -26.52
C PHE A 102 3.75 -6.30 -26.76
N TYR A 103 2.99 -7.21 -27.38
CA TYR A 103 1.56 -7.01 -27.58
C TYR A 103 0.78 -6.96 -26.26
N GLU A 104 1.16 -7.78 -25.28
CA GLU A 104 0.55 -7.81 -23.96
C GLU A 104 0.81 -6.53 -23.17
N LEU A 105 2.06 -6.08 -23.10
CA LEU A 105 2.45 -4.81 -22.48
C LEU A 105 1.83 -3.61 -23.20
N SER A 106 1.67 -3.68 -24.53
CA SER A 106 0.95 -2.65 -25.30
C SER A 106 -0.54 -2.59 -24.92
N GLN A 107 -1.23 -3.73 -24.85
CA GLN A 107 -2.64 -3.78 -24.45
C GLN A 107 -2.84 -3.32 -23.00
N LEU A 108 -1.92 -3.69 -22.10
CA LEU A 108 -1.96 -3.31 -20.69
C LEU A 108 -1.71 -1.81 -20.47
N THR A 109 -0.90 -1.16 -21.31
CA THR A 109 -0.54 0.25 -21.21
C THR A 109 -1.28 1.18 -22.19
N GLN A 110 -2.27 0.66 -22.92
CA GLN A 110 -3.19 1.48 -23.71
C GLN A 110 -4.23 2.12 -22.78
N ARG A 111 -4.31 3.46 -22.78
CA ARG A 111 -5.35 4.19 -22.06
C ARG A 111 -6.73 3.79 -22.59
N ARG A 112 -7.50 3.06 -21.79
CA ARG A 112 -8.94 2.86 -22.04
C ARG A 112 -9.65 4.20 -21.89
N PHE A 113 -9.84 4.92 -22.99
CA PHE A 113 -10.82 6.01 -23.03
C PHE A 113 -12.21 5.44 -22.73
N GLY A 114 -13.02 6.22 -22.00
CA GLY A 114 -14.41 5.87 -21.71
C GLY A 114 -15.24 5.74 -22.98
N GLY A 115 -16.35 4.99 -22.91
CA GLY A 115 -17.11 4.59 -24.08
C GLY A 115 -17.63 5.75 -24.94
N GLY A 116 -17.27 5.71 -26.22
CA GLY A 116 -17.98 6.38 -27.32
C GLY A 116 -18.67 5.33 -28.20
N THR A 117 -19.79 5.68 -28.83
CA THR A 117 -20.66 4.74 -29.53
C THR A 117 -20.06 4.16 -30.82
N THR A 118 -20.50 2.94 -31.12
CA THR A 118 -20.27 2.12 -32.32
C THR A 118 -20.14 2.89 -33.64
N LEU A 119 -19.14 2.51 -34.43
CA LEU A 119 -19.34 2.32 -35.87
C LEU A 119 -18.68 1.01 -36.31
N GLN A 120 -19.41 0.18 -37.04
CA GLN A 120 -18.90 -1.08 -37.60
C GLN A 120 -18.22 -0.83 -38.95
N THR A 121 -17.11 -1.52 -39.22
CA THR A 121 -16.73 -1.88 -40.60
C THR A 121 -16.04 -3.24 -40.58
N LEU A 122 -16.41 -4.11 -41.53
CA LEU A 122 -16.07 -5.53 -41.53
C LEU A 122 -14.84 -5.83 -42.39
N THR A 123 -14.04 -6.83 -42.01
CA THR A 123 -13.30 -7.75 -42.91
C THR A 123 -12.75 -8.93 -42.09
N SER A 124 -12.51 -10.09 -42.71
CA SER A 124 -12.48 -11.38 -41.99
C SER A 124 -11.55 -12.47 -42.58
N GLY A 125 -11.12 -13.41 -41.71
CA GLY A 125 -10.41 -14.67 -42.07
C GLY A 125 -8.86 -14.58 -42.09
N ILE A 126 -8.06 -15.66 -41.96
CA ILE A 126 -8.29 -17.11 -41.71
C ILE A 126 -7.10 -17.64 -40.82
N SER A 127 -7.14 -18.87 -40.27
CA SER A 127 -6.17 -19.38 -39.26
C SER A 127 -5.52 -20.74 -39.57
N ARG A 128 -4.22 -20.90 -39.18
CA ARG A 128 -3.42 -22.12 -38.79
C ARG A 128 -3.41 -23.35 -39.74
N GLY A 129 -2.39 -24.23 -39.81
CA GLY A 129 -1.07 -24.46 -39.16
C GLY A 129 -0.39 -25.66 -39.90
N PRO A 130 0.50 -26.52 -39.31
CA PRO A 130 1.28 -26.50 -38.07
C PRO A 130 2.82 -26.67 -38.35
N TYR A 131 3.60 -27.35 -37.48
CA TYR A 131 5.03 -27.73 -37.67
C TYR A 131 5.48 -28.83 -36.68
N ARG A 132 6.42 -29.73 -37.07
CA ARG A 132 7.33 -30.51 -36.18
C ARG A 132 8.59 -31.00 -36.96
N PRO A 133 9.68 -31.48 -36.29
CA PRO A 133 11.04 -31.06 -36.68
C PRO A 133 12.02 -32.16 -37.15
N PRO A 134 13.20 -31.77 -37.71
CA PRO A 134 14.45 -32.56 -37.80
C PRO A 134 15.18 -32.54 -36.41
N PRO A 135 16.50 -32.85 -36.21
CA PRO A 135 17.64 -33.17 -37.11
C PRO A 135 18.47 -34.40 -36.61
N PRO A 136 19.81 -34.51 -36.84
CA PRO A 136 20.83 -33.86 -35.98
C PRO A 136 21.98 -33.08 -36.71
N VAL A 137 23.01 -32.62 -35.97
CA VAL A 137 23.66 -31.27 -36.10
C VAL A 137 25.19 -31.28 -35.85
N LYS A 138 25.96 -30.24 -36.30
CA LYS A 138 27.06 -29.50 -35.58
C LYS A 138 27.65 -28.34 -36.46
N VAL A 139 28.48 -27.33 -36.05
CA VAL A 139 28.65 -26.45 -34.84
C VAL A 139 30.07 -25.78 -34.80
N ILE A 140 30.25 -24.46 -34.46
CA ILE A 140 31.51 -24.00 -33.78
C ILE A 140 31.59 -24.54 -32.36
N GLU A 141 30.65 -24.25 -31.45
CA GLU A 141 29.22 -23.84 -31.59
C GLU A 141 28.85 -22.54 -32.33
N GLU A 142 28.14 -22.69 -33.46
CA GLU A 142 27.45 -21.59 -34.16
C GLU A 142 26.04 -21.61 -33.58
N LYS A 143 25.75 -20.80 -32.56
CA LYS A 143 24.41 -20.82 -31.95
C LYS A 143 23.42 -20.06 -32.84
N THR A 144 22.95 -20.72 -33.90
CA THR A 144 21.87 -20.18 -34.76
C THR A 144 20.59 -20.04 -33.94
N VAL A 145 20.27 -18.83 -33.49
CA VAL A 145 19.03 -18.54 -32.74
C VAL A 145 17.86 -18.40 -33.73
N GLY A 146 17.55 -19.50 -34.41
CA GLY A 146 16.50 -19.61 -35.43
C GLY A 146 16.86 -19.00 -36.80
N ALA A 147 17.18 -17.71 -36.86
CA ALA A 147 17.41 -16.96 -38.11
C ALA A 147 18.71 -16.15 -38.15
N TYR A 148 19.48 -16.21 -37.07
CA TYR A 148 20.56 -15.29 -36.76
C TYR A 148 21.84 -16.05 -36.50
N ASP A 149 22.93 -15.65 -37.16
CA ASP A 149 24.27 -15.93 -36.65
C ASP A 149 24.55 -14.90 -35.55
N ILE A 150 25.04 -15.35 -34.39
CA ILE A 150 25.29 -14.48 -33.25
C ILE A 150 26.70 -14.72 -32.73
N ALA A 151 27.51 -13.65 -32.71
CA ALA A 151 28.83 -13.63 -32.11
C ALA A 151 28.80 -12.72 -30.88
N VAL A 152 29.31 -13.21 -29.75
CA VAL A 152 29.55 -12.40 -28.54
C VAL A 152 31.03 -12.09 -28.48
N LEU A 153 31.36 -10.80 -28.43
CA LEU A 153 32.70 -10.24 -28.49
C LEU A 153 33.01 -9.54 -27.17
N SER A 154 34.29 -9.40 -26.83
CA SER A 154 34.79 -8.45 -25.81
C SER A 154 36.16 -7.96 -26.25
N THR A 155 36.55 -6.75 -25.84
CA THR A 155 37.80 -6.12 -26.28
C THR A 155 38.19 -4.97 -25.35
N GLU A 156 39.49 -4.72 -25.23
CA GLU A 156 40.06 -3.55 -24.55
C GLU A 156 40.47 -2.43 -25.55
N ASN A 157 40.31 -2.68 -26.85
CA ASN A 157 40.72 -1.78 -27.93
C ASN A 157 39.62 -1.66 -29.02
N ALA A 158 39.23 -0.42 -29.33
CA ALA A 158 38.19 -0.10 -30.31
C ALA A 158 38.64 -0.27 -31.77
N ASP A 159 39.92 -0.05 -32.09
CA ASP A 159 40.48 -0.34 -33.42
C ASP A 159 40.51 -1.84 -33.69
N ALA A 160 40.85 -2.65 -32.68
CA ALA A 160 40.79 -4.10 -32.78
C ALA A 160 39.36 -4.61 -33.00
N LEU A 161 38.36 -3.98 -32.34
CA LEU A 161 36.94 -4.26 -32.59
C LEU A 161 36.51 -3.86 -34.01
N ASN A 162 36.89 -2.66 -34.46
CA ASN A 162 36.60 -2.16 -35.81
C ASN A 162 37.23 -3.06 -36.88
N GLN A 163 38.48 -3.50 -36.68
CA GLN A 163 39.18 -4.46 -37.54
C GLN A 163 38.48 -5.83 -37.54
N TRP A 164 38.03 -6.33 -36.38
CA TRP A 164 37.26 -7.57 -36.31
C TRP A 164 35.94 -7.46 -37.08
N LEU A 165 35.19 -6.36 -36.89
CA LEU A 165 33.93 -6.09 -37.57
C LEU A 165 34.13 -6.08 -39.09
N GLN A 166 35.09 -5.28 -39.58
CA GLN A 166 35.41 -5.19 -41.01
C GLN A 166 35.81 -6.54 -41.62
N THR A 167 36.58 -7.35 -40.87
CA THR A 167 37.00 -8.71 -41.27
C THR A 167 35.80 -9.68 -41.40
N ASN A 168 34.73 -9.45 -40.62
CA ASN A 168 33.53 -10.31 -40.59
C ASN A 168 32.35 -9.77 -41.42
N GLU A 169 32.63 -8.89 -42.40
CA GLU A 169 31.67 -8.18 -43.27
C GLU A 169 30.76 -7.14 -42.56
N PHE A 170 30.99 -6.80 -41.29
CA PHE A 170 30.29 -5.72 -40.58
C PHE A 170 31.06 -4.40 -40.74
N LYS A 171 30.57 -3.42 -41.52
CA LYS A 171 31.27 -2.12 -41.64
C LYS A 171 30.61 -1.05 -40.78
N PHE A 172 31.36 -0.58 -39.80
CA PHE A 172 31.01 0.50 -38.89
C PHE A 172 31.62 1.83 -39.39
N PRO A 173 30.94 2.99 -39.26
CA PRO A 173 31.46 4.27 -39.76
C PRO A 173 32.75 4.72 -39.01
N PRO A 174 33.83 5.10 -39.72
CA PRO A 174 35.09 5.51 -39.10
C PRO A 174 34.95 6.83 -38.31
N ASP A 175 34.11 7.73 -38.80
CA ASP A 175 33.84 9.06 -38.21
C ASP A 175 33.03 8.98 -36.89
N HIS A 176 32.65 7.77 -36.47
CA HIS A 176 31.92 7.48 -35.22
C HIS A 176 32.64 6.47 -34.32
N THR A 177 33.94 6.24 -34.53
CA THR A 177 34.75 5.32 -33.69
C THR A 177 34.78 5.72 -32.22
N ASP A 178 34.55 6.99 -31.88
CA ASP A 178 34.36 7.47 -30.49
C ASP A 178 33.21 6.76 -29.76
N VAL A 179 32.21 6.28 -30.51
CA VAL A 179 31.05 5.57 -29.97
C VAL A 179 31.43 4.16 -29.55
N LEU A 180 32.26 3.45 -30.33
CA LEU A 180 32.82 2.17 -29.92
C LEU A 180 33.77 2.35 -28.73
N ASP A 181 34.65 3.35 -28.82
CA ASP A 181 35.66 3.68 -27.81
C ASP A 181 35.02 4.04 -26.45
N TYR A 182 33.88 4.73 -26.48
CA TYR A 182 33.04 5.00 -25.31
C TYR A 182 32.58 3.72 -24.57
N TYR A 183 32.20 2.65 -25.28
CA TYR A 183 31.81 1.38 -24.67
C TYR A 183 33.04 0.52 -24.28
N VAL A 184 34.07 0.46 -25.13
CA VAL A 184 35.31 -0.29 -24.86
C VAL A 184 35.97 0.19 -23.57
N ARG A 185 36.06 1.51 -23.35
CA ARG A 185 36.55 2.12 -22.08
C ARG A 185 35.67 1.84 -20.85
N ARG A 186 34.54 1.15 -21.00
CA ARG A 186 33.66 0.68 -19.91
C ARG A 186 33.77 -0.84 -19.71
N HIS A 187 34.68 -1.52 -20.41
CA HIS A 187 34.92 -2.98 -20.42
C HIS A 187 33.72 -3.78 -20.93
N TRP A 188 33.26 -3.46 -22.14
CA TRP A 188 32.02 -3.99 -22.68
C TRP A 188 32.17 -5.18 -23.61
N CYS A 189 31.15 -6.02 -23.58
CA CYS A 189 30.93 -7.05 -24.58
C CYS A 189 30.01 -6.52 -25.69
N PHE A 190 30.10 -7.08 -26.89
CA PHE A 190 29.28 -6.69 -28.04
C PHE A 190 28.66 -7.93 -28.67
N VAL A 191 27.34 -7.92 -28.89
CA VAL A 191 26.61 -8.97 -29.59
C VAL A 191 26.46 -8.55 -31.04
N ALA A 192 27.28 -9.12 -31.92
CA ALA A 192 27.17 -8.93 -33.36
C ALA A 192 26.21 -9.99 -33.94
N VAL A 193 25.09 -9.52 -34.48
CA VAL A 193 24.00 -10.34 -35.02
C VAL A 193 23.96 -10.18 -36.54
N ARG A 194 24.04 -11.28 -37.30
CA ARG A 194 23.92 -11.30 -38.77
C ARG A 194 22.68 -12.04 -39.21
N VAL A 195 21.98 -11.51 -40.21
CA VAL A 195 20.70 -12.05 -40.71
C VAL A 195 20.89 -12.70 -42.08
N HIS A 196 20.44 -13.96 -42.23
CA HIS A 196 20.38 -14.63 -43.53
C HIS A 196 18.94 -14.90 -43.96
N LEU A 197 18.54 -14.32 -45.09
CA LEU A 197 17.23 -14.57 -45.69
C LEU A 197 17.33 -15.34 -47.01
N ASP A 198 16.40 -16.27 -47.20
CA ASP A 198 16.20 -17.00 -48.44
C ASP A 198 15.50 -16.15 -49.52
N LYS A 199 15.24 -16.75 -50.68
CA LYS A 199 14.54 -16.09 -51.80
C LYS A 199 13.04 -15.86 -51.55
N SER A 200 12.52 -16.16 -50.36
CA SER A 200 11.13 -15.93 -49.91
C SER A 200 11.01 -15.00 -48.68
N GLY A 201 12.11 -14.65 -48.01
CA GLY A 201 12.13 -13.83 -46.79
C GLY A 201 12.16 -14.64 -45.49
N ARG A 202 12.58 -15.90 -45.51
CA ARG A 202 12.73 -16.79 -44.34
C ARG A 202 14.19 -17.06 -44.02
N ALA A 203 14.46 -17.44 -42.78
CA ALA A 203 15.77 -17.88 -42.32
C ALA A 203 16.41 -18.95 -43.21
N LEU A 204 17.69 -18.79 -43.53
CA LEU A 204 18.55 -19.89 -43.99
C LEU A 204 19.39 -20.42 -42.82
N GLY A 205 19.65 -21.73 -42.82
CA GLY A 205 20.58 -22.37 -41.89
C GLY A 205 22.06 -22.15 -42.27
N PRO A 206 22.99 -22.59 -41.40
CA PRO A 206 24.42 -22.30 -41.54
C PRO A 206 25.08 -22.90 -42.79
N ARG A 207 26.20 -22.31 -43.20
CA ARG A 207 26.89 -22.60 -44.46
C ARG A 207 27.86 -23.77 -44.32
N SER A 208 27.65 -24.85 -45.08
CA SER A 208 28.76 -25.75 -45.41
C SER A 208 29.82 -25.01 -46.23
N ARG A 209 31.11 -25.28 -45.97
CA ARG A 209 32.24 -24.67 -46.69
C ARG A 209 32.39 -25.28 -48.09
N GLY A 210 31.54 -24.86 -49.02
CA GLY A 210 31.60 -25.24 -50.44
C GLY A 210 30.64 -24.42 -51.30
N SER A 211 31.06 -24.13 -52.54
CA SER A 211 30.37 -23.28 -53.54
C SER A 211 30.30 -21.77 -53.22
N ALA A 212 30.76 -20.97 -54.18
CA ALA A 212 30.84 -19.52 -54.09
C ALA A 212 29.76 -18.81 -54.93
N THR A 213 28.48 -19.06 -54.64
CA THR A 213 27.36 -18.31 -55.24
C THR A 213 26.42 -17.75 -54.18
N ARG A 214 26.34 -16.41 -54.05
CA ARG A 214 25.30 -15.76 -53.23
C ARG A 214 23.90 -16.10 -53.80
N PRO A 215 22.92 -16.51 -52.99
CA PRO A 215 21.58 -16.81 -53.49
C PRO A 215 20.88 -15.53 -53.97
N THR A 216 20.85 -15.33 -55.30
CA THR A 216 20.21 -14.17 -55.93
C THR A 216 18.71 -14.07 -55.63
N VAL A 217 18.32 -13.21 -54.70
CA VAL A 217 16.91 -12.87 -54.40
C VAL A 217 16.30 -12.18 -55.63
N LYS A 218 15.10 -12.58 -56.04
CA LYS A 218 14.42 -11.96 -57.19
C LYS A 218 14.13 -10.47 -56.88
N PRO A 219 14.35 -9.51 -57.80
CA PRO A 219 14.15 -8.08 -57.52
C PRO A 219 12.73 -7.71 -57.04
N SER A 220 11.72 -8.47 -57.44
CA SER A 220 10.33 -8.33 -56.97
C SER A 220 10.11 -8.78 -55.52
N VAL A 221 10.94 -9.70 -55.00
CA VAL A 221 10.95 -10.11 -53.58
C VAL A 221 11.81 -9.17 -52.76
N ALA A 222 12.99 -8.78 -53.26
CA ALA A 222 13.84 -7.77 -52.61
C ALA A 222 13.08 -6.43 -52.39
N ARG A 223 12.19 -6.06 -53.31
CA ARG A 223 11.29 -4.89 -53.17
C ARG A 223 10.23 -5.06 -52.07
N LYS A 224 9.77 -6.29 -51.79
CA LYS A 224 8.81 -6.60 -50.72
C LYS A 224 9.47 -6.73 -49.34
N LEU A 225 10.77 -7.05 -49.29
CA LEU A 225 11.57 -7.13 -48.07
C LEU A 225 12.26 -5.80 -47.71
N ARG A 226 11.78 -4.65 -48.25
CA ARG A 226 12.38 -3.33 -47.96
C ARG A 226 12.08 -2.82 -46.56
N THR A 227 11.11 -3.37 -45.85
CA THR A 227 10.80 -3.02 -44.46
C THR A 227 10.38 -4.29 -43.69
N GLY A 228 10.66 -4.35 -42.39
CA GLY A 228 10.25 -5.48 -41.56
C GLY A 228 10.56 -5.31 -40.08
N GLU A 229 9.93 -6.14 -39.25
CA GLU A 229 10.28 -6.29 -37.82
C GLU A 229 11.16 -7.54 -37.67
N LEU A 230 12.29 -7.41 -36.96
CA LEU A 230 13.09 -8.56 -36.57
C LEU A 230 12.38 -9.36 -35.47
N HIS A 231 12.60 -10.68 -35.43
CA HIS A 231 12.17 -11.48 -34.29
C HIS A 231 12.90 -11.01 -33.02
N PRO A 232 12.21 -10.87 -31.88
CA PRO A 232 12.86 -10.41 -30.66
C PRO A 232 13.98 -11.35 -30.19
N LEU A 233 15.08 -10.76 -29.75
CA LEU A 233 16.17 -11.47 -29.06
C LEU A 233 16.12 -11.13 -27.57
N ARG A 234 16.27 -12.15 -26.71
CA ARG A 234 16.54 -11.94 -25.28
C ARG A 234 18.04 -12.03 -25.03
N LEU A 235 18.53 -11.05 -24.29
CA LEU A 235 19.89 -10.93 -23.78
C LEU A 235 19.80 -10.93 -22.26
N SER A 236 20.31 -11.99 -21.62
CA SER A 236 20.31 -12.15 -20.16
C SER A 236 21.74 -11.96 -19.61
N PHE A 237 21.98 -10.95 -18.78
CA PHE A 237 23.33 -10.57 -18.32
C PHE A 237 23.33 -9.73 -17.02
N ASP A 238 24.48 -9.71 -16.34
CA ASP A 238 24.70 -8.92 -15.12
C ASP A 238 25.14 -7.48 -15.41
N SER A 239 24.78 -6.55 -14.52
CA SER A 239 25.29 -5.16 -14.42
C SER A 239 24.70 -4.43 -13.20
N ALA A 240 25.44 -3.43 -12.70
CA ALA A 240 25.07 -2.65 -11.54
C ALA A 240 23.80 -1.77 -11.69
N GLN A 241 23.35 -1.43 -12.91
CA GLN A 241 22.28 -0.43 -13.12
C GLN A 241 21.39 -0.76 -14.34
N CYS A 242 20.09 -0.42 -14.26
CA CYS A 242 19.11 -0.56 -15.34
C CYS A 242 19.29 0.54 -16.39
N VAL A 243 19.60 0.21 -17.64
CA VAL A 243 19.99 1.21 -18.66
C VAL A 243 19.59 0.76 -20.08
N TYR A 244 19.61 1.67 -21.05
CA TYR A 244 19.44 1.39 -22.49
C TYR A 244 20.40 2.28 -23.32
N PRO A 245 21.34 1.76 -24.13
CA PRO A 245 22.53 2.44 -24.65
C PRO A 245 22.26 3.10 -25.99
N LEU A 246 21.23 3.94 -26.03
CA LEU A 246 20.76 4.54 -27.26
C LEU A 246 21.86 5.30 -28.03
N LYS A 247 22.98 5.68 -27.38
CA LYS A 247 24.14 6.30 -28.04
C LYS A 247 24.67 5.48 -29.22
N ILE A 248 24.65 4.13 -29.19
CA ILE A 248 25.17 3.37 -30.34
C ILE A 248 24.31 3.59 -31.59
N SER A 249 23.00 3.73 -31.43
CA SER A 249 22.04 3.86 -32.51
C SER A 249 22.04 5.27 -33.13
N GLY A 250 22.67 6.25 -32.47
CA GLY A 250 22.99 7.57 -33.04
C GLY A 250 23.91 7.48 -34.28
N VAL A 251 24.72 6.42 -34.38
CA VAL A 251 25.58 6.11 -35.53
C VAL A 251 24.79 5.91 -36.82
N ASN A 252 23.50 5.55 -36.73
CA ASN A 252 22.60 5.44 -37.89
C ASN A 252 22.28 6.81 -38.55
N GLY A 253 22.57 7.93 -37.88
CA GLY A 253 22.44 9.29 -38.41
C GLY A 253 20.99 9.75 -38.69
N LYS A 254 19.98 9.06 -38.15
CA LYS A 254 18.54 9.34 -38.36
C LYS A 254 17.75 9.28 -37.06
N PRO A 255 16.69 10.10 -36.88
CA PRO A 255 15.82 10.00 -35.72
C PRO A 255 15.11 8.65 -35.62
N SER A 256 14.90 8.17 -34.39
CA SER A 256 14.21 6.90 -34.13
C SER A 256 13.18 7.03 -33.00
N GLU A 257 12.06 6.33 -33.11
CA GLU A 257 11.07 6.20 -32.04
C GLU A 257 11.44 5.03 -31.12
N VAL A 258 11.67 5.32 -29.84
CA VAL A 258 12.17 4.37 -28.85
C VAL A 258 11.09 4.12 -27.80
N GLN A 259 10.55 2.89 -27.79
CA GLN A 259 9.51 2.44 -26.86
C GLN A 259 10.10 1.44 -25.85
N ILE A 260 10.29 1.85 -24.60
CA ILE A 260 10.88 1.01 -23.54
C ILE A 260 9.83 0.66 -22.48
N TYR A 261 9.74 -0.62 -22.16
CA TYR A 261 9.09 -1.12 -20.95
C TYR A 261 10.16 -1.52 -19.94
N VAL A 262 10.07 -1.05 -18.69
CA VAL A 262 10.97 -1.47 -17.60
C VAL A 262 10.17 -2.14 -16.50
N LEU A 263 10.51 -3.38 -16.20
CA LEU A 263 10.00 -4.20 -15.12
C LEU A 263 11.07 -4.27 -14.03
N ALA A 264 10.81 -3.69 -12.86
CA ALA A 264 11.77 -3.68 -11.75
C ALA A 264 11.12 -3.97 -10.38
N GLY A 265 11.94 -4.29 -9.38
CA GLY A 265 11.48 -4.50 -8.00
C GLY A 265 10.95 -3.23 -7.31
N GLU A 266 11.22 -2.07 -7.90
CA GLU A 266 10.87 -0.71 -7.44
C GLU A 266 10.50 0.17 -8.66
N PRO A 267 9.77 1.31 -8.48
CA PRO A 267 9.50 2.23 -9.59
C PRO A 267 10.79 2.93 -10.08
N MET A 268 11.02 2.89 -11.39
CA MET A 268 12.27 3.32 -12.04
C MET A 268 12.00 4.32 -13.18
N SER A 269 12.72 5.43 -13.27
CA SER A 269 12.66 6.35 -14.43
C SER A 269 14.03 6.88 -14.85
N THR A 270 14.10 7.44 -16.05
CA THR A 270 15.34 7.92 -16.67
C THR A 270 15.83 9.22 -16.04
N ARG A 271 17.14 9.29 -15.72
CA ARG A 271 17.77 10.44 -15.05
C ARG A 271 17.51 11.79 -15.74
N LEU A 272 17.38 11.82 -17.06
CA LEU A 272 17.03 13.05 -17.79
C LEU A 272 15.71 13.68 -17.30
N MET A 273 14.69 12.86 -17.01
CA MET A 273 13.40 13.34 -16.50
C MET A 273 13.43 13.74 -15.02
N THR A 274 14.53 13.50 -14.29
CA THR A 274 14.75 14.02 -12.93
C THR A 274 15.46 15.39 -12.93
N THR A 275 15.90 15.87 -14.10
CA THR A 275 16.74 17.08 -14.24
C THR A 275 16.15 18.21 -15.08
N GLU A 276 15.13 17.97 -15.91
CA GLU A 276 14.58 18.95 -16.89
C GLU A 276 13.71 20.08 -16.28
N GLY A 277 13.95 20.48 -15.02
CA GLY A 277 13.45 21.72 -14.41
C GLY A 277 11.95 21.79 -14.06
N TYR A 278 11.10 20.99 -14.70
CA TYR A 278 9.71 20.82 -14.28
C TYR A 278 9.63 20.17 -12.90
N SER A 279 8.90 20.79 -11.97
CA SER A 279 8.46 20.10 -10.76
C SER A 279 7.55 18.95 -11.18
N ARG A 280 8.05 17.72 -11.05
CA ARG A 280 7.38 16.48 -11.48
C ARG A 280 5.97 16.33 -10.88
N PHE A 281 5.73 16.94 -9.72
CA PHE A 281 4.45 16.96 -9.04
C PHE A 281 3.42 17.92 -9.65
N GLU A 282 3.78 18.90 -10.49
CA GLU A 282 2.79 19.74 -11.18
C GLU A 282 1.97 18.94 -12.21
N LEU A 283 2.61 18.02 -12.93
CA LEU A 283 1.93 17.08 -13.84
C LEU A 283 1.01 16.11 -13.08
N LEU A 284 1.33 15.78 -11.82
CA LEU A 284 0.47 15.01 -10.91
C LEU A 284 -0.64 15.87 -10.27
N ARG A 285 -0.53 17.21 -10.31
CA ARG A 285 -1.45 18.17 -9.69
C ARG A 285 -2.55 18.71 -10.60
N ASN A 286 -2.58 18.34 -11.88
CA ASN A 286 -3.56 18.85 -12.86
C ASN A 286 -4.96 18.24 -12.72
N GLY A 287 -5.49 18.33 -11.50
CA GLY A 287 -6.86 18.04 -11.11
C GLY A 287 -7.01 18.37 -9.61
N ALA A 288 -8.00 19.19 -9.26
CA ALA A 288 -8.28 19.53 -7.85
C ALA A 288 -8.66 18.30 -7.00
N ASN A 289 -9.04 17.19 -7.65
CA ASN A 289 -9.08 15.86 -7.07
C ASN A 289 -7.76 15.12 -7.31
N ALA A 290 -6.79 15.30 -6.41
CA ALA A 290 -5.60 14.46 -6.32
C ALA A 290 -5.98 13.06 -5.79
N ASP A 291 -6.63 12.27 -6.64
CA ASP A 291 -7.15 10.94 -6.32
C ASP A 291 -6.02 9.90 -6.26
N TRP A 292 -5.34 9.84 -5.12
CA TRP A 292 -4.34 8.83 -4.75
C TRP A 292 -4.87 7.37 -4.77
N GLY A 293 -6.17 7.14 -5.03
CA GLY A 293 -6.72 5.82 -5.33
C GLY A 293 -6.39 5.32 -6.74
N LYS A 294 -5.87 6.19 -7.62
CA LYS A 294 -5.42 5.84 -8.97
C LYS A 294 -3.89 5.69 -9.02
N PRO A 295 -3.35 4.69 -9.75
CA PRO A 295 -1.91 4.56 -9.93
C PRO A 295 -1.35 5.77 -10.68
N LEU A 296 -0.13 6.19 -10.33
CA LEU A 296 0.58 7.24 -11.06
C LEU A 296 0.71 6.83 -12.54
N PRO A 297 0.45 7.73 -13.51
CA PRO A 297 0.35 7.37 -14.93
C PRO A 297 1.66 6.86 -15.58
N GLU A 298 2.77 6.90 -14.84
CA GLU A 298 4.09 6.40 -15.24
C GLU A 298 4.40 4.97 -14.75
N PHE A 299 3.77 4.49 -13.65
CA PHE A 299 4.13 3.24 -12.97
C PHE A 299 2.91 2.40 -12.57
N MET A 300 2.89 1.12 -12.94
CA MET A 300 1.83 0.18 -12.53
C MET A 300 2.40 -1.13 -11.98
N ARG A 301 1.75 -1.73 -10.97
CA ARG A 301 2.15 -3.05 -10.47
C ARG A 301 1.66 -4.15 -11.38
N VAL A 302 2.53 -5.11 -11.68
CA VAL A 302 2.27 -6.26 -12.55
C VAL A 302 2.87 -7.55 -11.96
N SER A 303 2.46 -8.69 -12.49
CA SER A 303 2.97 -10.01 -12.11
C SER A 303 2.89 -10.99 -13.27
N ALA A 304 3.45 -12.19 -13.12
CA ALA A 304 3.25 -13.29 -14.06
C ALA A 304 1.78 -13.67 -14.31
N ALA A 305 0.85 -13.29 -13.42
CA ALA A 305 -0.59 -13.49 -13.61
C ALA A 305 -1.25 -12.38 -14.44
N THR A 306 -0.75 -11.13 -14.37
CA THR A 306 -1.22 -10.03 -15.24
C THR A 306 -0.54 -10.02 -16.61
N LEU A 307 0.59 -10.73 -16.75
CA LEU A 307 1.43 -10.82 -17.95
C LEU A 307 1.71 -12.29 -18.35
N PRO A 308 0.66 -13.10 -18.64
CA PRO A 308 0.80 -14.54 -18.87
C PRO A 308 1.53 -14.92 -20.16
N LYS A 309 1.61 -14.05 -21.19
CA LYS A 309 2.43 -14.28 -22.39
C LYS A 309 3.87 -13.90 -22.14
N ALA A 310 4.13 -12.74 -21.52
CA ALA A 310 5.49 -12.29 -21.22
C ALA A 310 6.26 -13.27 -20.32
N ARG A 311 5.56 -14.01 -19.45
CA ARG A 311 6.09 -15.09 -18.62
C ARG A 311 6.90 -16.16 -19.36
N ALA A 312 6.60 -16.41 -20.65
CA ALA A 312 7.34 -17.39 -21.45
C ALA A 312 8.71 -16.86 -21.90
N ASP A 313 8.79 -15.56 -22.22
CA ASP A 313 10.02 -14.90 -22.65
C ASP A 313 10.87 -14.42 -21.44
N LEU A 314 10.22 -14.10 -20.32
CA LEU A 314 10.80 -13.59 -19.06
C LEU A 314 10.51 -14.54 -17.88
N PRO A 315 11.30 -15.61 -17.66
CA PRO A 315 11.05 -16.57 -16.59
C PRO A 315 11.04 -15.94 -15.18
N ARG A 316 11.90 -14.95 -14.95
CA ARG A 316 12.03 -14.18 -13.70
C ARG A 316 10.76 -13.44 -13.29
N LEU A 317 9.86 -13.17 -14.23
CA LEU A 317 8.57 -12.51 -13.98
C LEU A 317 7.70 -13.25 -12.93
N GLN A 318 7.99 -14.54 -12.68
CA GLN A 318 7.34 -15.37 -11.68
C GLN A 318 7.89 -15.21 -10.25
N GLU A 319 9.06 -14.60 -10.06
CA GLU A 319 9.71 -14.48 -8.74
C GLU A 319 8.91 -13.62 -7.74
N ARG A 320 8.20 -12.59 -8.23
CA ARG A 320 7.56 -11.55 -7.42
C ARG A 320 6.55 -10.72 -8.22
N ASN A 321 5.98 -9.71 -7.57
CA ASN A 321 5.27 -8.61 -8.23
C ASN A 321 6.27 -7.48 -8.58
N TRP A 322 6.12 -6.90 -9.77
CA TRP A 322 7.06 -5.94 -10.37
C TRP A 322 6.37 -4.59 -10.59
N PHE A 323 7.16 -3.51 -10.67
CA PHE A 323 6.71 -2.23 -11.19
C PHE A 323 7.03 -2.15 -12.68
N LEU A 324 6.00 -1.89 -13.49
CA LEU A 324 6.11 -1.63 -14.91
C LEU A 324 6.11 -0.11 -15.17
N THR A 325 7.21 0.39 -15.73
CA THR A 325 7.35 1.70 -16.36
C THR A 325 7.15 1.57 -17.87
N LYS A 326 6.57 2.59 -18.52
CA LYS A 326 6.63 2.76 -19.98
C LYS A 326 7.21 4.12 -20.36
N GLN A 327 8.16 4.13 -21.28
CA GLN A 327 8.61 5.34 -21.96
C GLN A 327 8.42 5.19 -23.48
N VAL A 328 8.03 6.28 -24.15
CA VAL A 328 7.99 6.40 -25.61
C VAL A 328 8.50 7.81 -25.93
N ARG A 329 9.63 7.91 -26.63
CA ARG A 329 10.22 9.19 -27.07
C ARG A 329 10.80 9.01 -28.47
N VAL A 330 10.75 10.06 -29.29
CA VAL A 330 11.59 10.16 -30.49
C VAL A 330 12.88 10.86 -30.08
N PHE A 331 14.01 10.32 -30.50
CA PHE A 331 15.34 10.91 -30.26
C PHE A 331 15.98 11.32 -31.59
N LEU A 332 16.71 12.43 -31.57
CA LEU A 332 17.58 12.87 -32.67
C LEU A 332 18.98 12.29 -32.47
N PRO A 333 19.75 11.93 -33.52
CA PRO A 333 21.06 11.28 -33.39
C PRO A 333 22.01 11.95 -32.39
N GLU A 334 22.10 13.28 -32.43
CA GLU A 334 22.93 14.13 -31.57
C GLU A 334 22.45 14.21 -30.11
N THR A 335 21.23 13.74 -29.83
CA THR A 335 20.64 13.62 -28.48
C THR A 335 20.54 12.17 -28.00
N MET A 336 20.95 11.19 -28.80
CA MET A 336 20.99 9.78 -28.42
C MET A 336 22.11 9.55 -27.39
N GLN A 337 21.70 9.40 -26.12
CA GLN A 337 22.57 9.08 -24.99
C GLN A 337 21.98 7.90 -24.20
N ASP A 338 22.84 7.17 -23.49
CA ASP A 338 22.42 6.00 -22.73
C ASP A 338 21.41 6.38 -21.63
N LEU A 339 20.22 5.82 -21.73
CA LEU A 339 19.08 6.10 -20.87
C LEU A 339 19.22 5.34 -19.55
N VAL A 340 19.91 5.93 -18.58
CA VAL A 340 20.08 5.36 -17.23
C VAL A 340 18.79 5.53 -16.42
N PHE A 341 18.21 4.40 -16.00
CA PHE A 341 17.05 4.36 -15.11
C PHE A 341 17.49 4.28 -13.65
N VAL A 342 16.86 5.10 -12.79
CA VAL A 342 17.14 5.21 -11.36
C VAL A 342 15.86 5.01 -10.52
N SER A 343 16.03 4.53 -9.29
CA SER A 343 14.95 4.36 -8.32
C SER A 343 14.30 5.69 -7.98
N LEU A 344 12.97 5.69 -7.94
CA LEU A 344 12.17 6.85 -7.56
C LEU A 344 11.76 6.85 -6.09
N LEU A 345 12.05 5.77 -5.36
CA LEU A 345 11.71 5.70 -3.93
C LEU A 345 12.30 6.86 -3.12
N PRO A 346 13.54 7.37 -3.37
CA PRO A 346 14.06 8.54 -2.68
C PRO A 346 13.25 9.82 -2.94
N GLU A 347 12.90 10.09 -4.21
CA GLU A 347 12.12 11.28 -4.61
C GLU A 347 10.71 11.23 -4.02
N LEU A 348 10.02 10.09 -4.22
CA LEU A 348 8.66 9.89 -3.74
C LEU A 348 8.57 10.02 -2.22
N ILE A 349 9.47 9.35 -1.47
CA ILE A 349 9.45 9.37 0.00
C ILE A 349 9.80 10.76 0.56
N ALA A 350 10.62 11.57 -0.13
CA ALA A 350 10.93 12.93 0.28
C ALA A 350 9.71 13.87 0.15
N GLU A 351 9.07 13.90 -1.02
CA GLU A 351 7.91 14.76 -1.31
C GLU A 351 6.68 14.39 -0.45
N LEU A 352 6.55 13.12 -0.08
CA LEU A 352 5.48 12.62 0.79
C LEU A 352 5.64 13.04 2.27
N GLY A 353 6.70 13.77 2.62
CA GLY A 353 6.80 14.55 3.85
C GLY A 353 6.09 15.93 3.81
N GLY A 354 5.64 16.37 2.63
CA GLY A 354 4.90 17.61 2.45
C GLY A 354 3.43 17.53 2.88
N ALA A 355 2.71 18.65 2.82
CA ALA A 355 1.32 18.79 3.30
C ALA A 355 0.29 17.88 2.60
N ASN A 356 0.64 17.30 1.44
CA ASN A 356 -0.22 16.39 0.66
C ASN A 356 0.18 14.91 0.79
N GLY A 357 1.07 14.55 1.73
CA GLY A 357 1.59 13.20 1.91
C GLY A 357 0.49 12.15 2.12
N ASN A 358 0.51 11.07 1.33
CA ASN A 358 -0.45 9.97 1.43
C ASN A 358 0.23 8.65 1.87
N PRO A 359 -0.11 8.09 3.05
CA PRO A 359 0.56 6.91 3.61
C PRO A 359 0.07 5.60 2.98
N ARG A 360 -1.13 5.59 2.39
CA ARG A 360 -1.64 4.44 1.62
C ARG A 360 -0.95 4.34 0.26
N PHE A 361 -0.62 5.48 -0.35
CA PHE A 361 0.19 5.49 -1.57
C PHE A 361 1.62 4.99 -1.28
N LEU A 362 2.25 5.44 -0.20
CA LEU A 362 3.54 4.89 0.26
C LEU A 362 3.50 3.37 0.45
N ALA A 363 2.42 2.82 1.01
CA ALA A 363 2.27 1.37 1.15
C ALA A 363 2.09 0.62 -0.20
N GLN A 364 1.57 1.26 -1.25
CA GLN A 364 1.51 0.66 -2.59
C GLN A 364 2.90 0.49 -3.22
N LEU A 365 3.91 1.24 -2.77
CA LEU A 365 5.31 1.05 -3.16
C LEU A 365 5.89 -0.28 -2.63
N GLY A 366 5.25 -0.90 -1.64
CA GLY A 366 5.60 -2.23 -1.13
C GLY A 366 6.88 -2.27 -0.28
N PRO A 367 7.42 -3.48 -0.02
CA PRO A 367 8.56 -3.67 0.88
C PRO A 367 9.82 -2.88 0.52
N ALA A 368 10.03 -2.56 -0.76
CA ALA A 368 11.18 -1.77 -1.21
C ALA A 368 11.23 -0.35 -0.59
N ALA A 369 10.08 0.21 -0.22
CA ALA A 369 10.02 1.52 0.44
C ALA A 369 10.45 1.48 1.93
N VAL A 370 10.43 0.31 2.58
CA VAL A 370 10.64 0.18 4.04
C VAL A 370 11.95 0.84 4.51
N PRO A 371 13.13 0.63 3.90
CA PRO A 371 14.37 1.27 4.35
C PRO A 371 14.35 2.81 4.23
N GLY A 372 13.66 3.34 3.23
CA GLY A 372 13.46 4.78 3.06
C GLY A 372 12.51 5.35 4.12
N LEU A 373 11.37 4.69 4.32
CA LEU A 373 10.38 5.05 5.34
C LEU A 373 10.98 5.03 6.75
N THR A 374 11.74 3.98 7.09
CA THR A 374 12.44 3.87 8.39
C THR A 374 13.44 5.00 8.59
N ARG A 375 14.11 5.49 7.53
CA ARG A 375 14.96 6.68 7.60
C ARG A 375 14.16 7.96 7.81
N THR A 376 13.01 8.10 7.16
CA THR A 376 12.10 9.26 7.30
C THR A 376 11.51 9.39 8.72
N LEU A 377 11.47 8.32 9.51
CA LEU A 377 11.17 8.41 10.96
C LEU A 377 12.19 9.25 11.76
N GLN A 378 13.37 9.53 11.21
CA GLN A 378 14.38 10.43 11.82
C GLN A 378 14.30 11.86 11.25
N SER A 379 13.26 12.18 10.47
CA SER A 379 13.06 13.52 9.90
C SER A 379 12.71 14.55 10.98
N THR A 380 13.28 15.74 10.89
CA THR A 380 12.90 16.89 11.74
C THR A 380 11.45 17.32 11.51
N ASN A 381 10.90 17.08 10.31
CA ASN A 381 9.50 17.34 9.96
C ASN A 381 8.59 16.28 10.61
N PRO A 382 7.68 16.65 11.53
CA PRO A 382 6.82 15.71 12.24
C PRO A 382 5.74 15.10 11.35
N VAL A 383 5.27 15.81 10.31
CA VAL A 383 4.34 15.25 9.32
C VAL A 383 5.03 14.14 8.54
N ALA A 384 6.30 14.34 8.13
CA ALA A 384 7.08 13.31 7.45
C ALA A 384 7.28 12.06 8.32
N ARG A 385 7.61 12.22 9.62
CA ARG A 385 7.68 11.09 10.57
C ARG A 385 6.35 10.33 10.64
N LEU A 386 5.24 11.06 10.72
CA LEU A 386 3.90 10.49 10.86
C LEU A 386 3.43 9.73 9.60
N GLN A 387 3.63 10.32 8.42
CA GLN A 387 3.28 9.67 7.15
C GLN A 387 4.13 8.41 6.92
N ALA A 388 5.41 8.44 7.28
CA ALA A 388 6.28 7.27 7.23
C ALA A 388 5.84 6.16 8.19
N ALA A 389 5.44 6.51 9.42
CA ALA A 389 4.94 5.56 10.41
C ALA A 389 3.61 4.90 9.99
N ALA A 390 2.67 5.68 9.45
CA ALA A 390 1.41 5.18 8.92
C ALA A 390 1.63 4.26 7.70
N ALA A 391 2.56 4.60 6.80
CA ALA A 391 2.93 3.77 5.67
C ALA A 391 3.56 2.43 6.10
N LEU A 392 4.42 2.44 7.12
CA LEU A 392 4.99 1.22 7.71
C LEU A 392 3.91 0.31 8.32
N SER A 393 2.94 0.87 9.05
CA SER A 393 1.79 0.11 9.58
C SER A 393 0.96 -0.54 8.46
N TYR A 394 0.68 0.18 7.36
CA TYR A 394 0.02 -0.38 6.17
C TYR A 394 0.86 -1.46 5.43
N LEU A 395 2.18 -1.47 5.61
CA LEU A 395 3.10 -2.51 5.13
C LEU A 395 3.29 -3.66 6.15
N HIS A 396 2.45 -3.71 7.20
CA HIS A 396 2.54 -4.65 8.33
C HIS A 396 3.91 -4.62 9.04
N GLN A 397 4.65 -3.51 8.94
CA GLN A 397 5.88 -3.27 9.69
C GLN A 397 5.53 -2.53 10.97
N ILE A 398 6.01 -3.02 12.12
CA ILE A 398 5.83 -2.32 13.40
C ILE A 398 6.79 -1.12 13.41
N PRO A 399 6.30 0.13 13.41
CA PRO A 399 7.18 1.29 13.45
C PRO A 399 7.89 1.39 14.81
N PRO A 400 9.20 1.72 14.86
CA PRO A 400 9.92 1.98 16.09
C PRO A 400 9.19 2.96 17.03
N LEU A 401 9.02 2.57 18.30
CA LEU A 401 8.26 3.35 19.28
C LEU A 401 8.82 4.77 19.56
N PRO A 402 10.15 4.99 19.73
CA PRO A 402 10.64 6.30 20.22
C PRO A 402 10.32 7.49 19.30
N PRO A 403 10.50 7.42 17.95
CA PRO A 403 10.09 8.49 17.04
C PRO A 403 8.59 8.84 17.10
N LEU A 404 7.73 7.92 17.58
CA LEU A 404 6.29 8.16 17.74
C LEU A 404 5.95 8.76 19.10
N LEU A 405 6.69 8.38 20.16
CA LEU A 405 6.58 9.02 21.48
C LEU A 405 6.94 10.51 21.43
N GLU A 406 7.81 10.93 20.52
CA GLU A 406 8.06 12.35 20.25
C GLU A 406 6.87 13.06 19.61
N LEU A 407 6.12 12.40 18.72
CA LEU A 407 4.95 12.99 18.05
C LEU A 407 3.80 13.25 19.03
N LEU A 408 3.72 12.48 20.13
CA LEU A 408 2.83 12.75 21.26
C LEU A 408 3.13 14.07 21.99
N GLN A 409 4.29 14.68 21.76
CA GLN A 409 4.69 15.97 22.35
C GLN A 409 4.63 17.13 21.35
N ASN A 410 4.03 16.92 20.17
CA ASN A 410 3.89 17.97 19.16
C ASN A 410 2.91 19.06 19.61
N HIS A 411 3.16 20.32 19.24
CA HIS A 411 2.22 21.42 19.43
C HIS A 411 0.88 21.22 18.69
N ASP A 412 0.92 20.64 17.49
CA ASP A 412 -0.27 20.35 16.69
C ASP A 412 -1.05 19.15 17.25
N ALA A 413 -2.32 19.37 17.59
CA ALA A 413 -3.18 18.35 18.18
C ALA A 413 -3.63 17.26 17.18
N GLY A 414 -3.68 17.58 15.89
CA GLY A 414 -3.88 16.60 14.82
C GLY A 414 -2.71 15.63 14.73
N ILE A 415 -1.47 16.12 14.81
CA ILE A 415 -0.27 15.28 14.85
C ILE A 415 -0.27 14.37 16.10
N ARG A 416 -0.62 14.90 17.28
CA ARG A 416 -0.75 14.07 18.51
C ARG A 416 -1.84 13.00 18.36
N TRP A 417 -3.01 13.35 17.81
CA TRP A 417 -4.12 12.42 17.56
C TRP A 417 -3.77 11.31 16.56
N GLU A 418 -3.16 11.66 15.43
CA GLU A 418 -2.74 10.69 14.43
C GLU A 418 -1.64 9.76 14.98
N ALA A 419 -0.71 10.26 15.80
CA ALA A 419 0.28 9.45 16.50
C ALA A 419 -0.35 8.49 17.52
N ILE A 420 -1.36 8.93 18.28
CA ILE A 420 -2.16 8.08 19.18
C ILE A 420 -2.82 6.93 18.41
N LYS A 421 -3.41 7.18 17.23
CA LYS A 421 -4.06 6.11 16.44
C LYS A 421 -3.08 5.04 15.95
N LEU A 422 -1.82 5.40 15.68
CA LEU A 422 -0.77 4.44 15.33
C LEU A 422 -0.28 3.68 16.57
N LEU A 423 -0.12 4.37 17.69
CA LEU A 423 0.39 3.78 18.94
C LEU A 423 -0.63 2.88 19.63
N GLY A 424 -1.92 3.20 19.57
CA GLY A 424 -3.01 2.36 20.07
C GLY A 424 -3.26 1.06 19.31
N GLN A 425 -2.54 0.84 18.19
CA GLN A 425 -2.45 -0.48 17.55
C GLN A 425 -1.40 -1.40 18.22
N THR A 426 -0.66 -0.88 19.20
CA THR A 426 0.38 -1.62 19.93
C THR A 426 -0.02 -1.81 21.40
N ASN A 427 0.24 -3.00 21.94
CA ASN A 427 0.11 -3.27 23.38
C ASN A 427 1.50 -3.13 24.06
N ASP A 428 2.17 -2.01 23.83
CA ASP A 428 3.49 -1.74 24.39
C ASP A 428 3.37 -0.98 25.71
N ARG A 429 3.72 -1.65 26.82
CA ARG A 429 3.64 -1.08 28.18
C ARG A 429 4.41 0.22 28.39
N ARG A 430 5.36 0.57 27.50
CA ARG A 430 6.05 1.88 27.49
C ARG A 430 5.12 3.05 27.14
N LEU A 431 3.91 2.79 26.63
CA LEU A 431 2.88 3.79 26.39
C LEU A 431 2.10 4.22 27.64
N LEU A 432 2.24 3.52 28.78
CA LEU A 432 1.47 3.80 29.98
C LEU A 432 1.64 5.24 30.48
N ASP A 433 2.86 5.66 30.81
CA ASP A 433 3.11 6.99 31.37
C ASP A 433 2.86 8.12 30.34
N PRO A 434 3.22 7.97 29.04
CA PRO A 434 2.77 8.87 27.98
C PRO A 434 1.25 9.02 27.90
N ALA A 435 0.49 7.93 27.93
CA ALA A 435 -0.97 7.98 27.85
C ALA A 435 -1.62 8.55 29.12
N ILE A 436 -1.07 8.26 30.32
CA ILE A 436 -1.47 8.92 31.58
C ILE A 436 -1.28 10.44 31.49
N LYS A 437 -0.16 10.91 30.92
CA LYS A 437 0.08 12.36 30.71
C LYS A 437 -0.96 12.97 29.76
N LEU A 438 -1.29 12.25 28.68
CA LEU A 438 -2.23 12.71 27.63
C LEU A 438 -3.71 12.69 28.05
N LEU A 439 -4.07 12.11 29.21
CA LEU A 439 -5.40 12.32 29.81
C LEU A 439 -5.69 13.80 30.14
N ASN A 440 -4.67 14.66 30.19
CA ASN A 440 -4.81 16.10 30.45
C ASN A 440 -4.50 16.95 29.20
N ASP A 441 -4.53 16.37 28.00
CA ASP A 441 -4.31 17.11 26.76
C ASP A 441 -5.45 18.13 26.49
N PRO A 442 -5.18 19.34 25.98
CA PRO A 442 -6.24 20.30 25.65
C PRO A 442 -7.25 19.79 24.61
N ASP A 443 -6.84 18.91 23.68
CA ASP A 443 -7.73 18.37 22.63
C ASP A 443 -8.49 17.12 23.12
N PRO A 444 -9.84 17.12 23.11
CA PRO A 444 -10.64 15.97 23.57
C PRO A 444 -10.32 14.67 22.84
N ARG A 445 -10.00 14.71 21.54
CA ARG A 445 -9.70 13.52 20.74
C ARG A 445 -8.44 12.84 21.25
N VAL A 446 -7.44 13.64 21.63
CA VAL A 446 -6.18 13.17 22.20
C VAL A 446 -6.42 12.51 23.56
N ARG A 447 -7.26 13.08 24.43
CA ARG A 447 -7.67 12.47 25.71
C ARG A 447 -8.48 11.18 25.56
N HIS A 448 -9.42 11.14 24.60
CA HIS A 448 -10.23 9.96 24.31
C HIS A 448 -9.36 8.80 23.85
N GLY A 449 -8.45 9.06 22.91
CA GLY A 449 -7.51 8.05 22.41
C GLY A 449 -6.45 7.64 23.44
N ALA A 450 -6.02 8.55 24.32
CA ALA A 450 -5.17 8.22 25.46
C ALA A 450 -5.89 7.28 26.43
N SER A 451 -7.18 7.51 26.71
CA SER A 451 -8.02 6.59 27.50
C SER A 451 -8.06 5.21 26.84
N ALA A 452 -8.34 5.14 25.53
CA ALA A 452 -8.40 3.88 24.78
C ALA A 452 -7.07 3.09 24.79
N ILE A 453 -5.91 3.78 24.73
CA ILE A 453 -4.60 3.15 24.92
C ILE A 453 -4.51 2.53 26.33
N LEU A 454 -4.86 3.29 27.37
CA LEU A 454 -4.82 2.80 28.76
C LEU A 454 -5.76 1.60 29.00
N GLY A 455 -6.92 1.57 28.33
CA GLY A 455 -7.80 0.40 28.29
C GLY A 455 -7.11 -0.83 27.68
N THR A 456 -6.48 -0.66 26.52
CA THR A 456 -5.83 -1.72 25.74
C THR A 456 -4.56 -2.28 26.40
N LEU A 457 -3.90 -1.50 27.26
CA LEU A 457 -2.71 -1.93 28.03
C LEU A 457 -3.04 -2.84 29.22
N GLU A 458 -4.30 -2.89 29.67
CA GLU A 458 -4.79 -3.67 30.82
C GLU A 458 -4.00 -3.47 32.14
N ASP A 459 -3.30 -2.34 32.28
CA ASP A 459 -2.44 -2.04 33.43
C ASP A 459 -3.22 -1.34 34.56
N PRO A 460 -3.32 -1.91 35.78
CA PRO A 460 -4.13 -1.37 36.85
C PRO A 460 -3.61 -0.03 37.38
N ARG A 461 -2.36 0.37 37.05
CA ARG A 461 -1.83 1.71 37.37
C ARG A 461 -2.61 2.82 36.67
N ALA A 462 -3.26 2.54 35.53
CA ALA A 462 -4.10 3.50 34.81
C ALA A 462 -5.41 3.86 35.53
N VAL A 463 -5.90 3.00 36.44
CA VAL A 463 -7.22 3.16 37.09
C VAL A 463 -7.32 4.47 37.89
N LYS A 464 -6.27 4.84 38.64
CA LYS A 464 -6.26 6.08 39.43
C LYS A 464 -6.26 7.35 38.55
N PRO A 465 -5.38 7.48 37.53
CA PRO A 465 -5.45 8.55 36.54
C PRO A 465 -6.82 8.66 35.83
N LEU A 466 -7.39 7.54 35.38
CA LEU A 466 -8.70 7.52 34.71
C LEU A 466 -9.81 8.03 35.64
N LEU A 467 -9.86 7.56 36.90
CA LEU A 467 -10.80 8.07 37.91
C LEU A 467 -10.57 9.55 38.28
N ALA A 468 -9.32 10.02 38.29
CA ALA A 468 -9.02 11.42 38.53
C ALA A 468 -9.53 12.31 37.38
N ARG A 469 -9.32 11.88 36.13
CA ARG A 469 -9.81 12.60 34.94
C ARG A 469 -11.33 12.56 34.82
N LEU A 470 -11.99 11.47 35.23
CA LEU A 470 -13.46 11.41 35.26
C LEU A 470 -14.10 12.49 36.15
N LYS A 471 -13.38 12.96 37.17
CA LYS A 471 -13.88 13.89 38.19
C LYS A 471 -13.69 15.37 37.84
N THR A 472 -13.15 15.71 36.68
CA THR A 472 -12.94 17.12 36.29
C THR A 472 -14.21 17.75 35.69
N ALA A 473 -14.40 19.06 35.92
CA ALA A 473 -15.65 19.74 35.56
C ALA A 473 -15.96 19.73 34.06
N ASP A 474 -14.94 19.73 33.21
CA ASP A 474 -15.05 19.65 31.75
C ASP A 474 -15.53 18.27 31.26
N ALA A 475 -15.16 17.18 31.94
CA ALA A 475 -15.66 15.84 31.65
C ALA A 475 -17.19 15.75 31.89
N PHE A 476 -17.70 16.41 32.94
CA PHE A 476 -19.14 16.46 33.23
C PHE A 476 -19.90 17.46 32.34
N LEU A 477 -19.32 18.62 31.99
CA LEU A 477 -19.94 19.57 31.07
C LEU A 477 -20.31 18.91 29.73
N GLY A 478 -19.46 18.02 29.21
CA GLY A 478 -19.74 17.23 28.01
C GLY A 478 -21.01 16.36 28.12
N ILE A 479 -21.24 15.71 29.28
CA ILE A 479 -22.47 14.96 29.54
C ILE A 479 -23.69 15.89 29.55
N ILE A 480 -23.59 17.03 30.24
CA ILE A 480 -24.71 17.97 30.41
C ILE A 480 -25.16 18.52 29.04
N TYR A 481 -24.22 19.00 28.23
CA TYR A 481 -24.55 19.51 26.89
C TYR A 481 -25.14 18.43 25.95
N LEU A 482 -24.58 17.21 25.95
CA LEU A 482 -25.11 16.13 25.12
C LEU A 482 -26.51 15.71 25.56
N SER A 483 -26.72 15.45 26.86
CA SER A 483 -28.01 15.01 27.41
C SER A 483 -29.13 16.05 27.31
N ALA A 484 -28.80 17.34 27.25
CA ALA A 484 -29.77 18.42 27.04
C ALA A 484 -30.18 18.61 25.56
N GLN A 485 -29.44 18.03 24.62
CA GLN A 485 -29.60 18.29 23.18
C GLN A 485 -29.85 17.01 22.35
N TRP A 486 -29.47 15.84 22.86
CA TRP A 486 -29.67 14.52 22.26
C TRP A 486 -30.35 13.60 23.27
N GLY A 487 -31.57 13.16 22.98
CA GLY A 487 -32.45 12.49 23.94
C GLY A 487 -32.15 11.02 24.24
N SER A 488 -31.00 10.46 23.83
CA SER A 488 -30.71 9.03 23.96
C SER A 488 -29.43 8.71 24.76
N LEU A 489 -29.41 7.53 25.37
CA LEU A 489 -28.23 6.95 26.04
C LEU A 489 -27.23 6.30 25.05
N GLU A 490 -27.40 6.49 23.75
CA GLU A 490 -26.51 5.97 22.70
C GLU A 490 -25.60 7.07 22.15
N ASP A 491 -26.12 8.30 22.00
CA ASP A 491 -25.37 9.49 21.57
C ASP A 491 -24.25 9.88 22.55
N LEU A 492 -24.42 9.55 23.83
CA LEU A 492 -23.43 9.73 24.89
C LEU A 492 -22.13 8.93 24.68
N ALA A 493 -22.07 7.98 23.73
CA ALA A 493 -20.85 7.26 23.37
C ALA A 493 -19.70 8.16 22.87
N ILE A 494 -20.01 9.41 22.46
CA ILE A 494 -19.02 10.40 22.02
C ILE A 494 -18.38 11.14 23.23
N ALA A 495 -19.01 11.12 24.41
CA ALA A 495 -18.59 11.88 25.59
C ALA A 495 -17.30 11.32 26.23
N GLU A 496 -16.45 12.21 26.75
CA GLU A 496 -15.18 11.82 27.40
C GLU A 496 -15.35 10.79 28.54
N PRO A 497 -16.35 10.91 29.45
CA PRO A 497 -16.65 9.87 30.44
C PRO A 497 -16.96 8.48 29.84
N ALA A 498 -17.54 8.38 28.65
CA ALA A 498 -17.80 7.09 28.00
C ALA A 498 -16.50 6.37 27.62
N TRP A 499 -15.50 7.14 27.12
CA TRP A 499 -14.17 6.62 26.84
C TRP A 499 -13.45 6.18 28.12
N ILE A 500 -13.50 6.99 29.18
CA ILE A 500 -12.85 6.67 30.46
C ILE A 500 -13.48 5.43 31.12
N ILE A 501 -14.81 5.37 31.23
CA ILE A 501 -15.55 4.25 31.84
C ILE A 501 -15.42 2.99 30.99
N GLY A 502 -15.46 3.10 29.65
CA GLY A 502 -15.17 2.00 28.74
C GLY A 502 -13.75 1.46 28.90
N SER A 503 -12.77 2.33 29.14
CA SER A 503 -11.36 1.94 29.36
C SER A 503 -11.15 1.27 30.73
N LEU A 504 -11.84 1.73 31.78
CA LEU A 504 -11.91 1.02 33.06
C LEU A 504 -12.55 -0.37 32.90
N GLY A 505 -13.57 -0.52 32.04
CA GLY A 505 -14.13 -1.82 31.69
C GLY A 505 -13.14 -2.72 30.95
N ALA A 506 -12.36 -2.16 30.03
CA ALA A 506 -11.34 -2.88 29.26
C ALA A 506 -10.16 -3.39 30.11
N ILE A 507 -9.75 -2.65 31.15
CA ILE A 507 -8.62 -3.04 32.02
C ILE A 507 -8.83 -4.38 32.72
N ASN A 508 -10.09 -4.82 32.91
CA ASN A 508 -10.45 -6.19 33.30
C ASN A 508 -9.74 -6.75 34.56
N GLN A 509 -9.39 -5.86 35.52
CA GLN A 509 -8.74 -6.21 36.78
C GLN A 509 -9.58 -5.81 37.99
N PRO A 510 -9.43 -6.45 39.17
CA PRO A 510 -10.20 -6.13 40.37
C PRO A 510 -10.21 -4.66 40.78
N ALA A 511 -9.08 -3.95 40.62
CA ALA A 511 -9.01 -2.51 40.92
C ALA A 511 -9.91 -1.67 39.98
N ALA A 512 -10.04 -2.07 38.72
CA ALA A 512 -10.88 -1.40 37.74
C ALA A 512 -12.37 -1.76 37.92
N TRP A 513 -12.68 -3.01 38.29
CA TRP A 513 -14.05 -3.39 38.69
C TRP A 513 -14.50 -2.67 39.97
N GLN A 514 -13.65 -2.56 40.99
CA GLN A 514 -13.93 -1.77 42.20
C GLN A 514 -14.17 -0.29 41.88
N ALA A 515 -13.37 0.29 40.97
CA ALA A 515 -13.59 1.64 40.45
C ALA A 515 -14.99 1.77 39.80
N LEU A 516 -15.37 0.86 38.91
CA LEU A 516 -16.68 0.86 38.24
C LEU A 516 -17.84 0.65 39.23
N PHE A 517 -17.71 -0.23 40.23
CA PHE A 517 -18.74 -0.41 41.26
C PHE A 517 -18.96 0.87 42.07
N SER A 518 -17.89 1.62 42.39
CA SER A 518 -18.04 2.92 43.07
C SER A 518 -18.81 3.96 42.25
N LEU A 519 -18.76 3.86 40.91
CA LEU A 519 -19.49 4.74 39.98
C LEU A 519 -20.98 4.37 39.85
N LEU A 520 -21.45 3.26 40.42
CA LEU A 520 -22.89 3.00 40.58
C LEU A 520 -23.54 3.91 41.64
N GLY A 521 -22.73 4.56 42.49
CA GLY A 521 -23.19 5.60 43.42
C GLY A 521 -23.11 7.03 42.88
N ASP A 522 -22.65 7.24 41.64
CA ASP A 522 -22.39 8.57 41.11
C ASP A 522 -23.68 9.41 40.97
N PRO A 523 -23.67 10.73 41.30
CA PRO A 523 -24.84 11.59 41.12
C PRO A 523 -25.41 11.59 39.70
N GLN A 524 -24.56 11.49 38.68
CA GLN A 524 -24.95 11.58 37.27
C GLN A 524 -25.48 10.24 36.76
N GLN A 525 -26.77 10.18 36.40
CA GLN A 525 -27.41 8.99 35.85
C GLN A 525 -26.68 8.41 34.61
N PRO A 526 -26.12 9.21 33.68
CA PRO A 526 -25.29 8.68 32.60
C PRO A 526 -24.04 7.93 33.09
N VAL A 527 -23.37 8.42 34.12
CA VAL A 527 -22.15 7.78 34.67
C VAL A 527 -22.47 6.41 35.26
N ARG A 528 -23.54 6.32 36.08
CA ARG A 528 -24.01 5.05 36.63
C ARG A 528 -24.40 4.04 35.55
N ALA A 529 -25.19 4.48 34.56
CA ALA A 529 -25.61 3.63 33.46
C ALA A 529 -24.44 3.14 32.60
N MET A 530 -23.42 3.97 32.37
CA MET A 530 -22.19 3.56 31.69
C MET A 530 -21.37 2.58 32.53
N ALA A 531 -21.24 2.80 33.85
CA ALA A 531 -20.53 1.90 34.74
C ALA A 531 -21.21 0.53 34.86
N ARG A 532 -22.54 0.50 34.99
CA ARG A 532 -23.38 -0.72 34.96
C ARG A 532 -23.16 -1.50 33.66
N ARG A 533 -23.24 -0.82 32.51
CA ARG A 533 -22.99 -1.42 31.18
C ARG A 533 -21.56 -1.95 31.03
N ALA A 534 -20.55 -1.29 31.60
CA ALA A 534 -19.16 -1.73 31.57
C ALA A 534 -18.94 -3.01 32.40
N LEU A 535 -19.48 -3.05 33.63
CA LEU A 535 -19.45 -4.24 34.50
C LEU A 535 -20.16 -5.43 33.85
N LEU A 536 -21.37 -5.23 33.32
CA LEU A 536 -22.13 -6.28 32.64
C LEU A 536 -21.44 -6.79 31.36
N ARG A 537 -20.67 -5.95 30.66
CA ARG A 537 -19.90 -6.34 29.47
C ARG A 537 -18.76 -7.31 29.79
N ALA A 538 -18.18 -7.25 30.99
CA ALA A 538 -17.13 -8.18 31.42
C ALA A 538 -17.62 -9.65 31.48
N LYS A 539 -18.92 -9.87 31.74
CA LYS A 539 -19.55 -11.21 31.88
C LYS A 539 -18.89 -12.12 32.93
N ASP A 540 -18.09 -11.54 33.82
CA ASP A 540 -17.34 -12.27 34.81
C ASP A 540 -18.26 -12.79 35.96
N PRO A 541 -18.09 -14.04 36.43
CA PRO A 541 -18.92 -14.60 37.50
C PRO A 541 -18.76 -13.90 38.86
N TRP A 542 -17.58 -13.37 39.20
CA TRP A 542 -17.35 -12.63 40.43
C TRP A 542 -18.02 -11.24 40.36
N VAL A 543 -17.86 -10.51 39.24
CA VAL A 543 -18.57 -9.25 38.96
C VAL A 543 -20.08 -9.45 39.07
N THR A 544 -20.59 -10.55 38.48
CA THR A 544 -22.01 -10.92 38.56
C THR A 544 -22.43 -11.26 40.00
N GLY A 545 -21.56 -11.91 40.78
CA GLY A 545 -21.79 -12.19 42.19
C GLY A 545 -21.86 -10.93 43.07
N GLN A 546 -21.01 -9.93 42.83
CA GLN A 546 -21.05 -8.65 43.57
C GLN A 546 -22.39 -7.93 43.41
N PHE A 547 -23.04 -8.03 42.24
CA PHE A 547 -24.38 -7.49 42.04
C PHE A 547 -25.46 -8.12 42.93
N ILE A 548 -25.24 -9.28 43.57
CA ILE A 548 -26.17 -9.81 44.60
C ILE A 548 -26.03 -8.99 45.88
N SER A 549 -24.81 -8.74 46.37
CA SER A 549 -24.58 -7.95 47.59
C SER A 549 -25.06 -6.51 47.47
N LEU A 550 -24.94 -5.90 46.28
CA LEU A 550 -25.36 -4.52 46.04
C LEU A 550 -26.88 -4.30 46.06
N LEU A 551 -27.69 -5.37 46.00
CA LEU A 551 -29.13 -5.28 46.26
C LEU A 551 -29.43 -4.86 47.70
N ASN A 552 -28.52 -5.15 48.64
CA ASN A 552 -28.64 -4.77 50.05
C ASN A 552 -27.76 -3.55 50.41
N ASP A 553 -27.29 -2.77 49.43
CA ASP A 553 -26.50 -1.56 49.71
C ASP A 553 -27.32 -0.52 50.49
N THR A 554 -26.67 0.21 51.39
CA THR A 554 -27.26 1.32 52.13
C THR A 554 -27.83 2.42 51.21
N ASN A 555 -27.19 2.67 50.07
CA ASN A 555 -27.54 3.73 49.13
C ASN A 555 -28.67 3.25 48.19
N PRO A 556 -29.86 3.90 48.19
CA PRO A 556 -30.97 3.54 47.29
C PRO A 556 -30.57 3.57 45.81
N VAL A 557 -29.67 4.48 45.43
CA VAL A 557 -29.19 4.58 44.04
C VAL A 557 -28.41 3.34 43.64
N VAL A 558 -27.57 2.78 44.53
CA VAL A 558 -26.80 1.56 44.24
C VAL A 558 -27.71 0.34 44.17
N ARG A 559 -28.72 0.23 45.05
CA ARG A 559 -29.75 -0.83 44.97
C ARG A 559 -30.53 -0.79 43.65
N LEU A 560 -30.96 0.41 43.23
CA LEU A 560 -31.62 0.66 41.94
C LEU A 560 -30.76 0.22 40.75
N GLU A 561 -29.48 0.61 40.72
CA GLU A 561 -28.56 0.20 39.65
C GLU A 561 -28.31 -1.32 39.66
N ALA A 562 -28.22 -1.95 40.82
CA ALA A 562 -28.08 -3.40 40.96
C ALA A 562 -29.34 -4.16 40.50
N ALA A 563 -30.53 -3.74 40.92
CA ALA A 563 -31.79 -4.32 40.45
C ALA A 563 -31.94 -4.17 38.92
N THR A 564 -31.56 -3.01 38.38
CA THR A 564 -31.51 -2.77 36.93
C THR A 564 -30.50 -3.68 36.23
N ALA A 565 -29.35 -3.98 36.85
CA ALA A 565 -28.37 -4.91 36.30
C ALA A 565 -28.93 -6.35 36.20
N TRP A 566 -29.65 -6.83 37.21
CA TRP A 566 -30.34 -8.13 37.15
C TRP A 566 -31.50 -8.15 36.14
N ALA A 567 -32.17 -7.02 35.93
CA ALA A 567 -33.16 -6.85 34.87
C ALA A 567 -32.55 -6.92 33.45
N GLU A 568 -31.27 -6.53 33.28
CA GLU A 568 -30.53 -6.69 32.02
C GLU A 568 -29.99 -8.12 31.86
N LEU A 569 -29.47 -8.74 32.92
CA LEU A 569 -28.96 -10.12 32.93
C LEU A 569 -30.04 -11.18 32.68
N ARG A 570 -31.28 -10.94 33.13
CA ARG A 570 -32.40 -11.92 33.13
C ARG A 570 -32.11 -13.24 33.85
N ASP A 571 -31.16 -13.21 34.78
CA ASP A 571 -30.68 -14.37 35.51
C ASP A 571 -31.50 -14.61 36.79
N ARG A 572 -31.96 -15.85 36.99
CA ARG A 572 -32.86 -16.24 38.09
C ARG A 572 -32.17 -16.41 39.45
N ARG A 573 -30.84 -16.27 39.53
CA ARG A 573 -30.07 -16.32 40.79
C ARG A 573 -30.41 -15.19 41.78
N ALA A 574 -30.97 -14.09 41.29
CA ALA A 574 -31.33 -12.93 42.13
C ALA A 574 -32.83 -12.82 42.46
N VAL A 575 -33.67 -13.81 42.08
CA VAL A 575 -35.13 -13.75 42.28
C VAL A 575 -35.50 -13.49 43.75
N ASP A 576 -35.00 -14.29 44.68
CA ASP A 576 -35.40 -14.16 46.10
C ASP A 576 -34.87 -12.85 46.73
N PRO A 577 -33.62 -12.42 46.48
CA PRO A 577 -33.15 -11.06 46.81
C PRO A 577 -33.98 -9.92 46.20
N LEU A 578 -34.45 -10.05 44.95
CA LEU A 578 -35.28 -9.03 44.30
C LEU A 578 -36.71 -9.00 44.85
N CYS A 579 -37.26 -10.15 45.26
CA CYS A 579 -38.54 -10.20 45.97
C CYS A 579 -38.49 -9.41 47.29
N ALA A 580 -37.37 -9.43 48.01
CA ALA A 580 -37.20 -8.60 49.22
C ALA A 580 -37.17 -7.09 48.91
N LEU A 581 -36.68 -6.69 47.72
CA LEU A 581 -36.67 -5.29 47.28
C LEU A 581 -38.03 -4.76 46.83
N LEU A 582 -39.06 -5.60 46.68
CA LEU A 582 -40.45 -5.14 46.51
C LEU A 582 -41.00 -4.45 47.76
N SER A 583 -40.27 -4.45 48.89
CA SER A 583 -40.59 -3.67 50.09
C SER A 583 -39.51 -2.65 50.46
N ALA A 584 -38.67 -2.25 49.49
CA ALA A 584 -37.64 -1.23 49.70
C ALA A 584 -38.23 0.16 50.03
N ALA A 585 -37.58 0.88 50.96
CA ALA A 585 -38.05 2.19 51.41
C ALA A 585 -38.07 3.29 50.32
N ASP A 586 -37.41 3.07 49.18
CA ASP A 586 -37.43 3.98 48.03
C ASP A 586 -38.16 3.36 46.82
N ASP A 587 -39.08 4.14 46.26
CA ASP A 587 -40.02 3.68 45.22
C ASP A 587 -39.31 3.19 43.95
N ARG A 588 -38.21 3.85 43.56
CA ARG A 588 -37.45 3.50 42.35
C ARG A 588 -36.82 2.11 42.46
N THR A 589 -36.33 1.71 43.63
CA THR A 589 -35.84 0.36 43.85
C THR A 589 -36.97 -0.67 43.78
N ARG A 590 -38.17 -0.37 44.31
CA ARG A 590 -39.34 -1.27 44.21
C ARG A 590 -39.78 -1.47 42.75
N VAL A 591 -39.90 -0.39 41.99
CA VAL A 591 -40.18 -0.40 40.53
C VAL A 591 -39.14 -1.24 39.77
N ALA A 592 -37.84 -1.00 40.02
CA ALA A 592 -36.77 -1.73 39.35
C ALA A 592 -36.74 -3.23 39.71
N ALA A 593 -37.05 -3.59 40.96
CA ALA A 593 -37.18 -4.97 41.41
C ALA A 593 -38.34 -5.69 40.70
N ALA A 594 -39.51 -5.07 40.61
CA ALA A 594 -40.65 -5.62 39.87
C ALA A 594 -40.31 -5.86 38.39
N ILE A 595 -39.71 -4.87 37.72
CA ILE A 595 -39.25 -4.98 36.32
C ILE A 595 -38.19 -6.10 36.16
N ALA A 596 -37.30 -6.28 37.13
CA ALA A 596 -36.28 -7.35 37.09
C ALA A 596 -36.92 -8.74 37.17
N LEU A 597 -37.81 -8.95 38.14
CA LEU A 597 -38.53 -10.22 38.34
C LEU A 597 -39.38 -10.59 37.11
N GLY A 598 -40.09 -9.60 36.54
CA GLY A 598 -40.86 -9.78 35.30
C GLY A 598 -40.01 -10.23 34.11
N LYS A 599 -38.78 -9.71 33.98
CA LYS A 599 -37.83 -10.11 32.92
C LYS A 599 -37.14 -11.46 33.17
N GLN A 600 -37.07 -11.92 34.42
CA GLN A 600 -36.53 -13.24 34.79
C GLN A 600 -37.54 -14.37 34.60
N GLY A 601 -38.83 -14.06 34.60
CA GLY A 601 -39.90 -15.02 34.29
C GLY A 601 -39.93 -16.22 35.24
N ASP A 602 -39.67 -16.00 36.54
CA ASP A 602 -39.62 -17.04 37.56
C ASP A 602 -40.88 -17.03 38.42
N SER A 603 -41.56 -18.18 38.54
CA SER A 603 -42.82 -18.30 39.25
C SER A 603 -42.72 -18.08 40.77
N ARG A 604 -41.51 -18.18 41.35
CA ARG A 604 -41.29 -17.86 42.78
C ARG A 604 -41.61 -16.40 43.12
N ALA A 605 -41.50 -15.50 42.13
CA ALA A 605 -41.77 -14.08 42.30
C ALA A 605 -43.27 -13.74 42.47
N VAL A 606 -44.18 -14.63 42.06
CA VAL A 606 -45.62 -14.32 41.93
C VAL A 606 -46.23 -13.83 43.24
N SER A 607 -46.04 -14.54 44.36
CA SER A 607 -46.63 -14.13 45.65
C SER A 607 -46.17 -12.73 46.09
N ALA A 608 -44.88 -12.42 45.89
CA ALA A 608 -44.32 -11.14 46.30
C ALA A 608 -44.78 -9.99 45.37
N LEU A 609 -44.92 -10.27 44.07
CA LEU A 609 -45.46 -9.31 43.10
C LEU A 609 -46.96 -9.04 43.29
N ILE A 610 -47.75 -10.03 43.77
CA ILE A 610 -49.15 -9.80 44.16
C ILE A 610 -49.20 -8.86 45.38
N GLY A 611 -48.34 -9.06 46.38
CA GLY A 611 -48.16 -8.11 47.48
C GLY A 611 -47.82 -6.69 47.01
N ALA A 612 -46.97 -6.57 45.98
CA ALA A 612 -46.59 -5.29 45.38
C ALA A 612 -47.71 -4.59 44.58
N LEU A 613 -48.87 -5.22 44.35
CA LEU A 613 -50.05 -4.51 43.83
C LEU A 613 -50.73 -3.62 44.90
N HIS A 614 -50.42 -3.83 46.18
CA HIS A 614 -50.86 -2.96 47.29
C HIS A 614 -49.92 -1.76 47.53
N ASP A 615 -48.92 -1.52 46.68
CA ASP A 615 -47.97 -0.42 46.83
C ASP A 615 -48.67 0.95 46.78
N GLY A 616 -48.17 1.93 47.54
CA GLY A 616 -48.67 3.31 47.49
C GLY A 616 -48.27 4.07 46.22
N ASN A 617 -47.27 3.59 45.48
CA ASN A 617 -46.79 4.22 44.25
C ASN A 617 -47.37 3.54 42.98
N PRO A 618 -48.09 4.27 42.11
CA PRO A 618 -48.66 3.72 40.87
C PRO A 618 -47.64 3.13 39.87
N GLU A 619 -46.41 3.65 39.81
CA GLU A 619 -45.36 3.06 38.96
C GLU A 619 -44.95 1.66 39.47
N ALA A 620 -44.97 1.45 40.79
CA ALA A 620 -44.67 0.15 41.39
C ALA A 620 -45.82 -0.84 41.15
N GLN A 621 -47.07 -0.39 41.23
CA GLN A 621 -48.25 -1.20 40.88
C GLN A 621 -48.23 -1.62 39.40
N ASP A 622 -48.00 -0.71 38.44
CA ASP A 622 -47.94 -1.04 37.01
C ASP A 622 -46.75 -1.96 36.70
N ALA A 623 -45.58 -1.71 37.30
CA ALA A 623 -44.43 -2.61 37.18
C ALA A 623 -44.72 -4.02 37.73
N ALA A 624 -45.44 -4.14 38.85
CA ALA A 624 -45.85 -5.41 39.42
C ALA A 624 -46.91 -6.12 38.55
N GLN A 625 -47.93 -5.41 38.05
CA GLN A 625 -48.91 -5.95 37.10
C GLN A 625 -48.23 -6.43 35.81
N GLY A 626 -47.31 -5.64 35.25
CA GLY A 626 -46.53 -5.98 34.06
C GLY A 626 -45.66 -7.22 34.27
N ALA A 627 -45.04 -7.34 35.45
CA ALA A 627 -44.25 -8.52 35.83
C ALA A 627 -45.12 -9.77 36.01
N LEU A 628 -46.26 -9.67 36.71
CA LEU A 628 -47.23 -10.77 36.85
C LEU A 628 -47.73 -11.24 35.49
N ARG A 629 -48.06 -10.31 34.59
CA ARG A 629 -48.46 -10.64 33.22
C ARG A 629 -47.34 -11.34 32.43
N ALA A 630 -46.08 -10.90 32.57
CA ALA A 630 -44.94 -11.52 31.92
C ALA A 630 -44.63 -12.94 32.42
N ILE A 631 -44.77 -13.17 33.74
CA ILE A 631 -44.49 -14.48 34.37
C ILE A 631 -45.63 -15.47 34.14
N THR A 632 -46.89 -15.02 34.19
CA THR A 632 -48.07 -15.91 34.23
C THR A 632 -48.82 -16.05 32.91
N GLY A 633 -48.53 -15.18 31.93
CA GLY A 633 -49.29 -15.05 30.68
C GLY A 633 -50.73 -14.55 30.84
N THR A 634 -51.17 -14.25 32.08
CA THR A 634 -52.54 -13.82 32.41
C THR A 634 -52.57 -12.30 32.58
N ASN A 635 -53.71 -11.64 32.33
CA ASN A 635 -53.89 -10.21 32.63
C ASN A 635 -55.18 -10.02 33.43
N LEU A 636 -55.05 -9.78 34.75
CA LEU A 636 -56.18 -9.54 35.66
C LEU A 636 -56.29 -8.06 36.08
N GLY A 637 -55.51 -7.17 35.45
CA GLY A 637 -55.39 -5.78 35.91
C GLY A 637 -54.52 -5.65 37.17
N ALA A 638 -54.66 -4.53 37.87
CA ALA A 638 -53.99 -4.23 39.13
C ALA A 638 -54.77 -4.71 40.37
N ASP A 639 -55.93 -5.37 40.20
CA ASP A 639 -56.74 -5.88 41.32
C ASP A 639 -56.01 -7.03 42.06
N PRO A 640 -55.56 -6.82 43.31
CA PRO A 640 -54.83 -7.86 44.04
C PRO A 640 -55.71 -9.07 44.35
N ALA A 641 -56.99 -8.87 44.66
CA ALA A 641 -57.91 -9.93 45.06
C ALA A 641 -58.21 -10.90 43.89
N ALA A 642 -58.23 -10.39 42.65
CA ALA A 642 -58.28 -11.23 41.46
C ALA A 642 -57.04 -12.13 41.33
N TRP A 643 -55.85 -11.60 41.60
CA TRP A 643 -54.60 -12.36 41.55
C TRP A 643 -54.44 -13.35 42.70
N GLU A 644 -54.81 -12.98 43.94
CA GLU A 644 -54.85 -13.91 45.08
C GLU A 644 -55.76 -15.10 44.80
N LYS A 645 -56.97 -14.85 44.26
CA LYS A 645 -57.93 -15.87 43.88
C LYS A 645 -57.40 -16.78 42.75
N TRP A 646 -56.74 -16.21 41.75
CA TRP A 646 -56.05 -16.96 40.69
C TRP A 646 -54.92 -17.83 41.26
N GLN A 647 -54.17 -17.33 42.25
CA GLN A 647 -53.08 -18.07 42.89
C GLN A 647 -53.63 -19.22 43.74
N ALA A 648 -54.67 -18.99 44.55
CA ALA A 648 -55.33 -20.02 45.34
C ALA A 648 -55.88 -21.16 44.45
N GLN A 649 -56.47 -20.84 43.29
CA GLN A 649 -56.97 -21.81 42.32
C GLN A 649 -55.86 -22.67 41.67
N ARG A 650 -54.61 -22.19 41.61
CA ARG A 650 -53.47 -22.93 41.07
C ARG A 650 -52.58 -23.58 42.13
N GLY A 651 -52.57 -23.07 43.37
CA GLY A 651 -51.83 -23.66 44.49
C GLY A 651 -52.31 -25.05 44.91
N GLY A 652 -53.55 -25.40 44.55
CA GLY A 652 -54.12 -26.74 44.78
C GLY A 652 -53.51 -27.87 43.94
N THR A 653 -52.68 -27.58 42.93
CA THR A 653 -52.00 -28.58 42.11
C THR A 653 -50.48 -28.46 42.20
N ALA A 654 -49.89 -29.28 43.08
CA ALA A 654 -48.43 -29.39 43.20
C ALA A 654 -47.78 -29.78 41.86
N PRO A 655 -46.61 -29.21 41.50
CA PRO A 655 -45.95 -29.50 40.23
C PRO A 655 -45.45 -30.95 40.21
N LYS A 656 -45.66 -31.63 39.07
CA LYS A 656 -44.90 -32.85 38.76
C LYS A 656 -43.44 -32.45 38.50
N ARG A 657 -42.52 -33.32 38.95
CA ARG A 657 -41.07 -33.17 38.80
C ARG A 657 -40.63 -33.20 37.33
#